data_AF-A0A7S2KGR4-F1
#
_entry.id   AF-A0A7S2KGR4-F1
#
_cell.length_a   1.000
_cell.length_b   1.000
_cell.length_c   1.000
_cell.angle_alpha   90.00
_cell.angle_beta   90.00
_cell.angle_gamma   90.00
#
_symmetry.space_group_name_H-M   'P 1'
#
loop_
_entity.id
_entity.type
_entity.pdbx_description
1 polymer ?
#
loop_
_entity_poly.entity_id
_entity_poly.type
_entity_poly.pdbx_seq_one_letter_code
_entity_poly.pdbx_strand_id
1 'polypeptide(L)'
;TTNNNNNSKKKKVDNDDERYSRQMFALGARAHKLVRSTTAILDGPMGGKLASKMDDDDVIIDGADGFDGLQGNGEEKNNSKNDAVATISEVPSGLLYEVAKNLALSGVGRIILVDDDNDDAATPTDAGYFDGALDDLGAAYRRSALSEIFGSSTAAQDDDESTITKKIDVDDEEVDESDLEESAVSGATLLAEYIQRLNPGVQVDIVKRGKLLDLMQESDKGGSEEEEGTVSLGTNPVVVCIDRSQSVQLEMNDACRYKCTATGKSEASVPFVSVETAGVHSRVFCDFGPKFVVVDEDGETPRSTLLNRVEEVDSSNNSTLLTVHCLEGERHDVSYGDVIQFQGDQSDGQDGNVKFPKYQVTSVKSPSCFTVKRWEEEKEESAEALMILLGGGARSFVRVKIPKATTFLSLREILHPSDSDDAAKTTAFLEDESLFAPSDLDKSFDPVRRRAVMTSMTALDLFVKKYNRLPSRSGNGTKQKRTDIDRFHSLIRKVVKETDAASPQSDTWDTVINQFAQTCRGKFTPIQALSGALAAQEVLKAATGLYNPVHQFLLYDCDEVLHGNEDCSESESVASGQSYILGEHISKKLARSRIFLVGAGAIGCELLKNLSAMGAATGSSNTKQGCLIITDMDTIEKSNLSRQLLFRDHDVGEFKSTAARTAMMRFLPDCHIEAHTSRVGDEEDGPFDDDFWASGCNVVLNALDNVEARLFVDRKCVSHGLGLVDAGTLGPKGNVQVVVPNNSESYGSSADPPEPDIPVCTLKNFPYEISHTIQWARDLFDGYFNRRPRQANDHVGEISQAEDLSKIAQALLDKLGEDAATDMAEELGEDLGVYPFVVGSDDPSDP
;
A
#
# COMPACT_ATOMS: atom_id res chain seq x y z
N THR A 1 26.82 -33.72 -18.75
CA THR A 1 27.56 -34.68 -17.89
C THR A 1 27.08 -34.54 -16.45
N THR A 2 26.30 -35.53 -16.01
CA THR A 2 25.71 -35.68 -14.68
C THR A 2 26.77 -35.75 -13.59
N ASN A 3 26.65 -34.92 -12.54
CA ASN A 3 27.23 -35.25 -11.24
C ASN A 3 26.24 -34.92 -10.11
N ASN A 4 25.54 -35.98 -9.69
CA ASN A 4 24.74 -36.07 -8.49
C ASN A 4 25.59 -35.74 -7.26
N ASN A 5 25.32 -34.61 -6.61
CA ASN A 5 25.67 -34.41 -5.21
C ASN A 5 24.37 -34.27 -4.40
N ASN A 6 23.87 -35.43 -3.96
CA ASN A 6 22.91 -35.57 -2.88
C ASN A 6 23.58 -35.15 -1.55
N ASN A 7 23.76 -33.84 -1.38
CA ASN A 7 23.79 -33.28 -0.04
C ASN A 7 22.37 -32.83 0.27
N SER A 8 21.77 -33.52 1.24
CA SER A 8 20.55 -33.14 1.92
C SER A 8 20.62 -31.66 2.33
N LYS A 9 20.09 -30.79 1.46
CA LYS A 9 19.64 -29.46 1.85
C LYS A 9 18.57 -29.71 2.93
N LYS A 10 18.99 -29.68 4.20
CA LYS A 10 18.18 -29.01 5.23
C LYS A 10 17.73 -27.72 4.54
N LYS A 11 16.46 -27.63 4.15
CA LYS A 11 15.85 -26.37 3.73
C LYS A 11 16.35 -25.36 4.74
N LYS A 12 17.19 -24.41 4.30
CA LYS A 12 17.33 -23.15 5.02
C LYS A 12 15.89 -22.71 5.18
N VAL A 13 15.39 -22.74 6.41
CA VAL A 13 14.29 -21.84 6.77
C VAL A 13 14.97 -20.49 6.59
N ASP A 14 14.87 -19.93 5.39
CA ASP A 14 15.41 -18.62 5.12
C ASP A 14 14.78 -17.69 6.15
N ASN A 15 15.64 -16.96 6.84
CA ASN A 15 15.32 -16.07 7.96
C ASN A 15 14.54 -14.85 7.42
N ASP A 16 13.36 -15.07 6.86
CA ASP A 16 12.46 -14.06 6.28
C ASP A 16 11.95 -13.08 7.36
N ASP A 17 12.14 -13.41 8.64
CA ASP A 17 11.82 -12.58 9.80
C ASP A 17 12.48 -11.19 9.73
N GLU A 18 13.68 -11.08 9.14
CA GLU A 18 14.37 -9.80 8.99
C GLU A 18 13.65 -8.88 7.97
N ARG A 19 13.24 -9.45 6.82
CA ARG A 19 12.53 -8.74 5.75
C ARG A 19 11.18 -8.21 6.24
N TYR A 20 10.43 -9.01 6.99
CA TYR A 20 9.09 -8.68 7.47
C TYR A 20 9.03 -8.15 8.90
N SER A 21 10.19 -7.82 9.50
CA SER A 21 10.30 -7.34 10.89
C SER A 21 9.30 -6.22 11.22
N ARG A 22 9.16 -5.21 10.34
CA ARG A 22 8.20 -4.11 10.52
C ARG A 22 6.74 -4.54 10.37
N GLN A 23 6.44 -5.41 9.41
CA GLN A 23 5.09 -5.94 9.18
C GLN A 23 4.62 -6.83 10.33
N MET A 24 5.54 -7.58 10.97
CA MET A 24 5.28 -8.41 12.13
C MET A 24 4.77 -7.61 13.33
N PHE A 25 5.18 -6.34 13.51
CA PHE A 25 4.63 -5.47 14.54
C PHE A 25 3.19 -5.02 14.26
N ALA A 26 2.82 -4.89 12.98
CA ALA A 26 1.46 -4.49 12.59
C ALA A 26 0.48 -5.67 12.63
N LEU A 27 0.89 -6.85 12.16
CA LEU A 27 0.02 -8.03 12.05
C LEU A 27 0.12 -8.99 13.23
N GLY A 28 1.30 -9.10 13.84
CA GLY A 28 1.63 -10.15 14.79
C GLY A 28 2.06 -11.48 14.12
N ALA A 29 2.85 -12.27 14.84
CA ALA A 29 3.47 -13.50 14.32
C ALA A 29 2.46 -14.55 13.81
N ARG A 30 1.31 -14.67 14.49
CA ARG A 30 0.24 -15.61 14.08
C ARG A 30 -0.36 -15.21 12.74
N ALA A 31 -0.72 -13.94 12.57
CA ALA A 31 -1.31 -13.45 11.34
C ALA A 31 -0.29 -13.50 10.20
N HIS A 32 0.98 -13.14 10.46
CA HIS A 32 2.04 -13.24 9.46
C HIS A 32 2.22 -14.68 8.93
N LYS A 33 2.18 -15.68 9.81
CA LYS A 33 2.21 -17.10 9.38
C LYS A 33 1.02 -17.46 8.48
N LEU A 34 -0.17 -16.92 8.76
CA LEU A 34 -1.34 -17.13 7.90
C LEU A 34 -1.14 -16.48 6.53
N VAL A 35 -0.61 -15.24 6.49
CA VAL A 35 -0.25 -14.55 5.23
C VAL A 35 0.72 -15.39 4.40
N ARG A 36 1.80 -15.93 4.99
CA ARG A 36 2.75 -16.81 4.30
C ARG A 36 2.12 -18.13 3.77
N SER A 37 0.96 -18.52 4.29
CA SER A 37 0.21 -19.70 3.81
C SER A 37 -0.93 -19.37 2.83
N THR A 38 -1.17 -18.09 2.59
CA THR A 38 -2.23 -17.61 1.69
C THR A 38 -1.86 -17.82 0.24
N THR A 39 -2.85 -18.27 -0.54
CA THR A 39 -2.80 -18.29 -2.00
C THR A 39 -3.74 -17.21 -2.53
N ALA A 40 -3.20 -16.12 -3.05
CA ALA A 40 -4.01 -15.06 -3.65
C ALA A 40 -4.21 -15.34 -5.14
N ILE A 41 -5.45 -15.37 -5.61
CA ILE A 41 -5.82 -15.68 -6.99
C ILE A 41 -6.30 -14.39 -7.64
N LEU A 42 -5.57 -13.91 -8.64
CA LEU A 42 -5.80 -12.60 -9.25
C LEU A 42 -6.37 -12.76 -10.66
N ASP A 43 -7.64 -12.39 -10.84
CA ASP A 43 -8.32 -12.37 -12.15
C ASP A 43 -8.54 -10.93 -12.59
N GLY A 44 -7.70 -10.45 -13.49
CA GLY A 44 -7.80 -9.11 -14.07
C GLY A 44 -7.27 -9.05 -15.50
N PRO A 45 -7.47 -7.92 -16.22
CA PRO A 45 -7.04 -7.76 -17.60
C PRO A 45 -5.52 -7.96 -17.76
N MET A 46 -5.12 -8.85 -18.68
CA MET A 46 -3.72 -9.19 -18.98
C MET A 46 -3.24 -8.67 -20.35
N GLY A 47 -4.11 -8.06 -21.18
CA GLY A 47 -3.84 -7.79 -22.60
C GLY A 47 -4.42 -6.50 -23.19
N GLY A 48 -4.27 -5.36 -22.51
CA GLY A 48 -4.72 -4.07 -23.08
C GLY A 48 -3.92 -3.64 -24.33
N LYS A 49 -4.59 -3.11 -25.36
CA LYS A 49 -3.92 -2.53 -26.55
C LYS A 49 -3.19 -1.23 -26.18
N LEU A 50 -1.92 -1.10 -26.56
CA LEU A 50 -1.16 0.16 -26.44
C LEU A 50 -1.60 1.18 -27.51
N ALA A 51 -1.38 2.46 -27.21
CA ALA A 51 -1.37 3.50 -28.24
C ALA A 51 -0.23 3.22 -29.23
N SER A 52 -0.53 3.22 -30.53
CA SER A 52 0.50 3.29 -31.57
C SER A 52 1.25 4.62 -31.42
N LYS A 53 2.59 4.62 -31.38
CA LYS A 53 3.38 5.84 -31.48
C LYS A 53 2.89 6.65 -32.69
N MET A 54 2.69 7.95 -32.50
CA MET A 54 2.52 8.88 -33.60
C MET A 54 3.82 8.90 -34.39
N ASP A 55 3.75 8.74 -35.71
CA ASP A 55 4.90 8.92 -36.59
C ASP A 55 5.46 10.35 -36.37
N ASP A 56 6.77 10.46 -36.17
CA ASP A 56 7.50 11.71 -35.86
C ASP A 56 7.46 12.77 -37.00
N ASP A 57 6.72 12.53 -38.07
CA ASP A 57 6.70 13.39 -39.26
C ASP A 57 5.64 14.50 -39.27
N ASP A 58 4.70 14.54 -38.31
CA ASP A 58 3.56 15.50 -38.34
C ASP A 58 3.63 16.63 -37.29
N VAL A 59 4.83 17.16 -37.01
CA VAL A 59 5.01 18.49 -36.39
C VAL A 59 5.50 19.49 -37.44
N ILE A 60 4.65 19.81 -38.41
CA ILE A 60 4.86 20.99 -39.26
C ILE A 60 4.36 22.22 -38.48
N ILE A 61 5.30 22.92 -37.84
CA ILE A 61 5.10 24.30 -37.38
C ILE A 61 5.16 25.19 -38.62
N ASP A 62 4.00 25.66 -39.06
CA ASP A 62 3.88 26.60 -40.16
C ASP A 62 4.28 28.01 -39.68
N GLY A 63 5.35 28.57 -40.28
CA GLY A 63 5.64 30.01 -40.25
C GLY A 63 7.09 30.43 -40.03
N ALA A 64 7.86 30.58 -41.12
CA ALA A 64 8.56 31.83 -41.51
C ALA A 64 9.72 31.57 -42.51
N ASP A 65 9.46 31.93 -43.77
CA ASP A 65 10.35 32.58 -44.75
C ASP A 65 11.83 32.19 -44.89
N GLY A 66 12.12 31.48 -46.01
CA GLY A 66 13.09 31.94 -47.00
C GLY A 66 14.46 31.24 -47.05
N PHE A 67 14.65 30.30 -47.99
CA PHE A 67 15.76 30.33 -48.96
C PHE A 67 15.62 29.25 -50.05
N ASP A 68 16.05 29.60 -51.25
CA ASP A 68 16.01 28.82 -52.50
C ASP A 68 16.85 27.52 -52.49
N GLY A 69 16.29 26.49 -53.14
CA GLY A 69 16.98 25.72 -54.19
C GLY A 69 17.94 24.59 -53.79
N LEU A 70 17.55 23.35 -54.11
CA LEU A 70 18.25 22.45 -55.05
C LEU A 70 17.64 21.04 -55.04
N GLN A 71 17.16 20.61 -56.21
CA GLN A 71 16.79 19.22 -56.50
C GLN A 71 18.04 18.33 -56.53
N GLY A 72 17.99 17.19 -55.84
CA GLY A 72 18.97 16.12 -55.96
C GLY A 72 18.30 14.76 -55.85
N ASN A 73 18.14 14.09 -56.99
CA ASN A 73 17.76 12.68 -57.09
C ASN A 73 18.84 11.80 -56.44
N GLY A 74 18.43 10.82 -55.62
CA GLY A 74 19.31 9.79 -55.07
C GLY A 74 18.53 8.53 -54.72
N GLU A 75 18.87 7.43 -55.39
CA GLU A 75 18.18 6.14 -55.43
C GLU A 75 18.17 5.37 -54.09
N GLU A 76 17.01 4.75 -53.80
CA GLU A 76 16.84 3.72 -52.77
C GLU A 76 17.78 2.52 -53.01
N LYS A 77 18.52 2.11 -51.98
CA LYS A 77 19.13 0.79 -51.89
C LYS A 77 18.62 0.05 -50.67
N ASN A 78 17.67 -0.85 -50.92
CA ASN A 78 17.24 -1.89 -50.00
C ASN A 78 18.43 -2.79 -49.60
N ASN A 79 18.73 -2.83 -48.31
CA ASN A 79 19.46 -3.92 -47.68
C ASN A 79 18.63 -4.41 -46.49
N SER A 80 17.79 -5.41 -46.73
CA SER A 80 17.06 -6.13 -45.69
C SER A 80 18.01 -7.07 -44.95
N LYS A 81 18.41 -6.70 -43.73
CA LYS A 81 18.79 -7.67 -42.71
C LYS A 81 17.56 -7.91 -41.85
N ASN A 82 17.07 -9.14 -41.83
CA ASN A 82 16.00 -9.58 -40.94
C ASN A 82 16.59 -9.77 -39.55
N ASP A 83 16.47 -8.75 -38.69
CA ASP A 83 16.63 -8.90 -37.25
C ASP A 83 15.22 -9.15 -36.66
N ALA A 84 15.05 -10.27 -35.97
CA ALA A 84 13.77 -10.67 -35.37
C ALA A 84 13.46 -9.80 -34.13
N VAL A 85 12.34 -9.08 -34.17
CA VAL A 85 11.86 -8.16 -33.12
C VAL A 85 10.77 -8.86 -32.28
N ALA A 86 10.95 -8.96 -30.96
CA ALA A 86 9.91 -9.45 -30.07
C ALA A 86 8.82 -8.36 -29.85
N THR A 87 7.72 -8.43 -30.59
CA THR A 87 6.55 -7.55 -30.37
C THR A 87 5.68 -8.07 -29.22
N ILE A 88 5.68 -7.36 -28.07
CA ILE A 88 4.79 -7.65 -26.93
C ILE A 88 3.51 -6.81 -27.09
N SER A 89 2.41 -7.45 -27.48
CA SER A 89 1.12 -6.81 -27.78
C SER A 89 0.20 -6.60 -26.56
N GLU A 90 0.50 -7.23 -25.43
CA GLU A 90 -0.41 -7.35 -24.28
C GLU A 90 0.18 -6.81 -22.98
N VAL A 91 -0.63 -6.09 -22.20
CA VAL A 91 -0.21 -5.44 -20.94
C VAL A 91 -1.22 -5.70 -19.82
N PRO A 92 -0.75 -6.18 -18.64
CA PRO A 92 -1.56 -6.22 -17.43
C PRO A 92 -1.97 -4.82 -16.99
N SER A 93 -3.18 -4.67 -16.45
CA SER A 93 -3.63 -3.35 -15.97
C SER A 93 -2.80 -2.85 -14.79
N GLY A 94 -2.66 -1.53 -14.66
CA GLY A 94 -1.96 -0.89 -13.55
C GLY A 94 -2.57 -1.25 -12.19
N LEU A 95 -3.90 -1.40 -12.12
CA LEU A 95 -4.60 -1.85 -10.91
C LEU A 95 -4.21 -3.29 -10.54
N LEU A 96 -4.09 -4.18 -11.54
CA LEU A 96 -3.63 -5.56 -11.31
C LEU A 96 -2.18 -5.60 -10.82
N TYR A 97 -1.29 -4.80 -11.41
CA TYR A 97 0.08 -4.62 -10.90
C TYR A 97 0.09 -4.15 -9.45
N GLU A 98 -0.75 -3.18 -9.07
CA GLU A 98 -0.82 -2.68 -7.69
C GLU A 98 -1.27 -3.74 -6.69
N VAL A 99 -2.32 -4.51 -7.00
CA VAL A 99 -2.78 -5.60 -6.13
C VAL A 99 -1.67 -6.64 -5.98
N ALA A 100 -1.09 -7.09 -7.10
CA ALA A 100 -0.02 -8.08 -7.10
C ALA A 100 1.22 -7.60 -6.34
N LYS A 101 1.66 -6.35 -6.56
CA LYS A 101 2.79 -5.72 -5.87
C LYS A 101 2.57 -5.72 -4.36
N ASN A 102 1.43 -5.23 -3.88
CA ASN A 102 1.17 -5.13 -2.44
C ASN A 102 1.10 -6.52 -1.78
N LEU A 103 0.50 -7.51 -2.44
CA LEU A 103 0.48 -8.90 -1.95
C LEU A 103 1.86 -9.53 -1.93
N ALA A 104 2.65 -9.32 -2.97
CA ALA A 104 4.02 -9.80 -3.06
C ALA A 104 4.90 -9.19 -1.97
N LEU A 105 4.83 -7.87 -1.75
CA LEU A 105 5.56 -7.18 -0.70
C LEU A 105 5.10 -7.58 0.70
N SER A 106 3.82 -7.88 0.88
CA SER A 106 3.25 -8.44 2.13
C SER A 106 3.67 -9.88 2.40
N GLY A 107 4.28 -10.54 1.41
CA GLY A 107 4.81 -11.89 1.53
C GLY A 107 3.74 -12.97 1.47
N VAL A 108 2.67 -12.85 0.68
CA VAL A 108 1.76 -14.00 0.51
C VAL A 108 2.54 -15.24 0.03
N GLY A 109 2.10 -16.43 0.43
CA GLY A 109 2.83 -17.66 0.09
C GLY A 109 2.88 -17.94 -1.41
N ARG A 110 1.74 -17.70 -2.08
CA ARG A 110 1.55 -17.95 -3.51
C ARG A 110 0.62 -16.91 -4.13
N ILE A 111 0.91 -16.51 -5.36
CA ILE A 111 0.03 -15.74 -6.23
C ILE A 111 -0.29 -16.59 -7.46
N ILE A 112 -1.57 -16.81 -7.75
CA ILE A 112 -2.03 -17.44 -8.98
C ILE A 112 -2.59 -16.35 -9.88
N LEU A 113 -1.97 -16.14 -11.04
CA LEU A 113 -2.47 -15.23 -12.06
C LEU A 113 -3.46 -15.99 -12.95
N VAL A 114 -4.67 -15.45 -13.09
CA VAL A 114 -5.69 -16.01 -13.96
C VAL A 114 -5.54 -15.43 -15.34
N ASP A 115 -5.23 -16.30 -16.29
CA ASP A 115 -5.13 -15.96 -17.70
C ASP A 115 -6.42 -16.37 -18.43
N ASP A 116 -6.80 -15.60 -19.44
CA ASP A 116 -8.04 -15.85 -20.19
C ASP A 116 -7.86 -17.10 -21.10
N ASP A 117 -8.93 -17.88 -21.28
CA ASP A 117 -8.87 -19.21 -21.91
C ASP A 117 -8.55 -19.22 -23.42
N ASN A 118 -8.39 -18.06 -24.10
CA ASN A 118 -8.26 -18.04 -25.57
C ASN A 118 -7.25 -17.02 -26.14
N ASP A 119 -6.38 -17.52 -27.00
CA ASP A 119 -5.66 -16.80 -28.07
C ASP A 119 -6.57 -16.42 -29.27
N ASP A 120 -7.87 -16.79 -29.28
CA ASP A 120 -8.75 -16.54 -30.44
C ASP A 120 -10.19 -16.04 -30.13
N ALA A 121 -10.55 -15.85 -28.86
CA ALA A 121 -11.86 -15.34 -28.46
C ALA A 121 -11.91 -15.05 -26.95
N ALA A 122 -11.39 -13.90 -26.51
CA ALA A 122 -11.99 -13.25 -25.35
C ALA A 122 -13.51 -13.21 -25.61
N THR A 123 -14.35 -13.53 -24.62
CA THR A 123 -15.77 -13.20 -24.73
C THR A 123 -15.84 -11.73 -25.16
N PRO A 124 -16.57 -11.36 -26.23
CA PRO A 124 -16.55 -10.01 -26.82
C PRO A 124 -16.96 -8.88 -25.87
N THR A 125 -17.20 -9.16 -24.60
CA THR A 125 -17.60 -8.24 -23.54
C THR A 125 -16.43 -7.80 -22.67
N ASP A 126 -15.45 -8.67 -22.37
CA ASP A 126 -14.36 -8.32 -21.46
C ASP A 126 -13.24 -7.52 -22.17
N ALA A 127 -12.99 -7.81 -23.44
CA ALA A 127 -12.02 -7.06 -24.26
C ALA A 127 -12.37 -5.56 -24.38
N GLY A 128 -13.64 -5.20 -24.24
CA GLY A 128 -14.11 -3.81 -24.28
C GLY A 128 -14.17 -3.11 -22.92
N TYR A 129 -13.82 -3.80 -21.83
CA TYR A 129 -13.95 -3.31 -20.44
C TYR A 129 -12.69 -2.58 -19.94
N PHE A 130 -11.59 -2.69 -20.67
CA PHE A 130 -10.29 -2.11 -20.33
C PHE A 130 -9.64 -1.46 -21.56
N ASP A 131 -9.13 -0.23 -21.40
CA ASP A 131 -8.39 0.49 -22.43
C ASP A 131 -6.95 0.76 -21.94
N GLY A 132 -6.04 -0.15 -22.27
CA GLY A 132 -4.64 -0.07 -21.86
C GLY A 132 -3.89 1.15 -22.39
N ALA A 133 -4.39 1.81 -23.44
CA ALA A 133 -3.79 3.03 -23.97
C ALA A 133 -3.99 4.24 -23.05
N LEU A 134 -4.95 4.18 -22.13
CA LEU A 134 -5.26 5.23 -21.14
C LEU A 134 -5.01 4.75 -19.70
N ASP A 135 -4.08 3.81 -19.53
CA ASP A 135 -3.61 3.27 -18.25
C ASP A 135 -2.13 3.60 -18.03
N ASP A 136 -1.88 4.81 -17.56
CA ASP A 136 -0.53 5.36 -17.40
C ASP A 136 0.29 4.56 -16.37
N LEU A 137 -0.36 4.04 -15.33
CA LEU A 137 0.27 3.22 -14.30
C LEU A 137 0.67 1.84 -14.85
N GLY A 138 -0.22 1.20 -15.61
CA GLY A 138 0.09 -0.06 -16.30
C GLY A 138 1.27 0.10 -17.28
N ALA A 139 1.30 1.21 -18.02
CA ALA A 139 2.41 1.53 -18.92
C ALA A 139 3.75 1.71 -18.17
N ALA A 140 3.73 2.38 -17.02
CA ALA A 140 4.93 2.57 -16.20
C ALA A 140 5.48 1.26 -15.62
N TYR A 141 4.59 0.40 -15.09
CA TYR A 141 4.99 -0.94 -14.62
C TYR A 141 5.53 -1.82 -15.73
N ARG A 142 4.91 -1.79 -16.91
CA ARG A 142 5.41 -2.53 -18.07
C ARG A 142 6.83 -2.13 -18.43
N ARG A 143 7.12 -0.83 -18.55
CA ARG A 143 8.48 -0.34 -18.85
C ARG A 143 9.47 -0.83 -17.80
N SER A 144 9.09 -0.74 -16.53
CA SER A 144 9.91 -1.21 -15.42
C SER A 144 10.18 -2.72 -15.48
N ALA A 145 9.13 -3.53 -15.67
CA ALA A 145 9.23 -4.98 -15.79
C ALA A 145 10.12 -5.40 -16.98
N LEU A 146 9.92 -4.80 -18.16
CA LEU A 146 10.74 -5.08 -19.33
C LEU A 146 12.21 -4.72 -19.10
N SER A 147 12.47 -3.55 -18.51
CA SER A 147 13.83 -3.12 -18.18
C SER A 147 14.51 -4.06 -17.17
N GLU A 148 13.77 -4.61 -16.20
CA GLU A 148 14.31 -5.58 -15.22
C GLU A 148 14.52 -6.98 -15.80
N ILE A 149 13.71 -7.38 -16.77
CA ILE A 149 13.75 -8.73 -17.35
C ILE A 149 14.83 -8.83 -18.42
N PHE A 150 14.91 -7.84 -19.32
CA PHE A 150 15.79 -7.87 -20.48
C PHE A 150 17.07 -7.04 -20.32
N GLY A 151 17.16 -6.22 -19.26
CA GLY A 151 18.29 -5.32 -19.03
C GLY A 151 18.29 -4.11 -19.97
N SER A 152 18.92 -3.01 -19.57
CA SER A 152 19.15 -1.88 -20.46
C SER A 152 20.31 -2.21 -21.42
N SER A 153 20.03 -2.70 -22.62
CA SER A 153 21.05 -2.68 -23.67
C SER A 153 21.33 -1.21 -24.01
N THR A 154 22.49 -0.71 -23.56
CA THR A 154 23.20 0.48 -24.06
C THR A 154 22.34 1.46 -24.88
N ALA A 155 21.68 2.39 -24.18
CA ALA A 155 21.20 3.63 -24.78
C ALA A 155 22.41 4.49 -25.15
N ALA A 156 23.03 4.18 -26.29
CA ALA A 156 23.99 5.03 -26.96
C ALA A 156 23.73 4.94 -28.46
N GLN A 157 23.06 5.98 -28.98
CA GLN A 157 22.92 6.31 -30.40
C GLN A 157 22.34 5.19 -31.27
N ASP A 158 21.00 5.11 -31.36
CA ASP A 158 20.26 4.91 -32.61
C ASP A 158 18.77 5.10 -32.30
N ASP A 159 18.10 5.99 -33.04
CA ASP A 159 16.77 6.58 -32.79
C ASP A 159 15.58 5.61 -33.03
N ASP A 160 15.74 4.30 -32.86
CA ASP A 160 14.70 3.31 -33.20
C ASP A 160 14.35 2.40 -32.00
N GLU A 161 13.36 2.83 -31.22
CA GLU A 161 12.95 2.22 -29.94
C GLU A 161 12.04 0.97 -30.11
N SER A 162 12.28 0.15 -31.14
CA SER A 162 11.51 -1.08 -31.39
C SER A 162 12.30 -2.37 -31.22
N THR A 163 13.61 -2.31 -30.95
CA THR A 163 14.47 -3.50 -31.02
C THR A 163 15.21 -3.77 -29.70
N ILE A 164 14.72 -4.74 -28.91
CA ILE A 164 15.49 -5.33 -27.80
C ILE A 164 15.97 -6.71 -28.26
N THR A 165 17.24 -6.82 -28.70
CA THR A 165 17.84 -8.10 -29.13
C THR A 165 18.49 -8.85 -27.98
N LYS A 166 18.20 -10.15 -27.86
CA LYS A 166 18.95 -11.09 -27.02
C LYS A 166 20.17 -11.61 -27.81
N LYS A 167 21.39 -11.43 -27.32
CA LYS A 167 22.51 -12.32 -27.72
C LYS A 167 22.33 -13.62 -26.96
N ILE A 168 21.83 -14.64 -27.65
CA ILE A 168 21.90 -16.01 -27.16
C ILE A 168 23.27 -16.54 -27.57
N ASP A 169 24.16 -16.79 -26.61
CA ASP A 169 25.34 -17.61 -26.85
C ASP A 169 24.86 -19.05 -27.06
N VAL A 170 24.67 -19.43 -28.32
CA VAL A 170 24.42 -20.82 -28.71
C VAL A 170 25.79 -21.43 -29.01
N ASP A 171 26.23 -22.33 -28.14
CA ASP A 171 27.32 -23.25 -28.45
C ASP A 171 26.95 -24.07 -29.69
N ASP A 172 27.90 -24.20 -30.62
CA ASP A 172 27.79 -24.87 -31.92
C ASP A 172 27.17 -26.30 -31.86
N GLU A 173 25.84 -26.41 -31.92
CA GLU A 173 25.14 -27.61 -32.41
C GLU A 173 23.96 -27.17 -33.30
N GLU A 174 23.88 -27.76 -34.50
CA GLU A 174 22.89 -27.47 -35.55
C GLU A 174 21.45 -27.58 -35.01
N VAL A 175 20.76 -26.45 -34.84
CA VAL A 175 19.31 -26.41 -34.57
C VAL A 175 18.57 -26.24 -35.89
N ASP A 176 17.57 -27.10 -36.11
CA ASP A 176 16.72 -27.20 -37.30
C ASP A 176 15.94 -25.89 -37.52
N GLU A 177 15.93 -25.35 -38.75
CA GLU A 177 15.35 -24.04 -39.12
C GLU A 177 13.81 -23.98 -39.02
N SER A 178 13.15 -25.01 -38.47
CA SER A 178 11.70 -25.05 -38.25
C SER A 178 11.25 -24.73 -36.81
N ASP A 179 12.17 -24.56 -35.87
CA ASP A 179 11.85 -24.38 -34.43
C ASP A 179 12.01 -22.93 -33.91
N LEU A 180 12.20 -21.94 -34.80
CA LEU A 180 12.30 -20.52 -34.45
C LEU A 180 10.94 -19.80 -34.64
N GLU A 181 9.91 -20.23 -33.90
CA GLU A 181 8.70 -19.41 -33.72
C GLU A 181 9.00 -18.28 -32.71
N GLU A 182 8.68 -17.04 -33.10
CA GLU A 182 8.73 -15.82 -32.29
C GLU A 182 7.97 -15.99 -30.96
N SER A 183 8.65 -16.22 -29.84
CA SER A 183 7.95 -16.37 -28.55
C SER A 183 7.53 -14.98 -28.00
N ALA A 184 6.33 -14.54 -28.34
CA ALA A 184 5.69 -13.40 -27.67
C ALA A 184 5.52 -13.71 -26.16
N VAL A 185 6.02 -12.85 -25.29
CA VAL A 185 5.83 -12.99 -23.83
C VAL A 185 4.45 -12.47 -23.46
N SER A 186 3.58 -13.33 -22.91
CA SER A 186 2.24 -12.93 -22.49
C SER A 186 2.28 -11.95 -21.31
N GLY A 187 1.23 -11.14 -21.14
CA GLY A 187 1.12 -10.21 -20.01
C GLY A 187 1.19 -10.92 -18.65
N ALA A 188 0.59 -12.11 -18.54
CA ALA A 188 0.66 -12.92 -17.33
C ALA A 188 2.09 -13.37 -17.01
N THR A 189 2.86 -13.79 -18.02
CA THR A 189 4.28 -14.15 -17.84
C THR A 189 5.11 -12.93 -17.43
N LEU A 190 4.87 -11.77 -18.05
CA LEU A 190 5.56 -10.52 -17.69
C LEU A 190 5.31 -10.14 -16.22
N LEU A 191 4.04 -10.19 -15.77
CA LEU A 191 3.68 -9.90 -14.39
C LEU A 191 4.28 -10.94 -13.42
N ALA A 192 4.25 -12.22 -13.76
CA ALA A 192 4.82 -13.27 -12.93
C ALA A 192 6.32 -13.07 -12.71
N GLU A 193 7.05 -12.76 -13.78
CA GLU A 193 8.48 -12.46 -13.72
C GLU A 193 8.81 -11.22 -12.91
N TYR A 194 7.97 -10.18 -12.99
CA TYR A 194 8.11 -8.98 -12.18
C TYR A 194 7.91 -9.27 -10.68
N ILE A 195 6.84 -10.00 -10.33
CA ILE A 195 6.56 -10.40 -8.94
C ILE A 195 7.71 -11.23 -8.37
N GLN A 196 8.21 -12.20 -9.13
CA GLN A 196 9.28 -13.10 -8.70
C GLN A 196 10.59 -12.33 -8.42
N ARG A 197 10.86 -11.25 -9.16
CA ARG A 197 12.01 -10.36 -8.93
C ARG A 197 11.78 -9.42 -7.74
N LEU A 198 10.56 -8.92 -7.57
CA LEU A 198 10.16 -8.07 -6.45
C LEU A 198 10.27 -8.82 -5.11
N ASN A 199 9.78 -10.06 -5.07
CA ASN A 199 9.88 -10.92 -3.90
C ASN A 199 10.12 -12.39 -4.30
N PRO A 200 11.38 -12.86 -4.26
CA PRO A 200 11.71 -14.25 -4.57
C PRO A 200 11.04 -15.29 -3.63
N GLY A 201 10.57 -14.86 -2.47
CA GLY A 201 9.91 -15.71 -1.47
C GLY A 201 8.41 -15.94 -1.71
N VAL A 202 7.86 -15.45 -2.83
CA VAL A 202 6.45 -15.64 -3.25
C VAL A 202 6.45 -16.58 -4.46
N GLN A 203 5.69 -17.68 -4.38
CA GLN A 203 5.49 -18.54 -5.56
C GLN A 203 4.49 -17.87 -6.52
N VAL A 204 4.76 -17.90 -7.82
CA VAL A 204 3.81 -17.41 -8.83
C VAL A 204 3.48 -18.52 -9.81
N ASP A 205 2.19 -18.79 -10.01
CA ASP A 205 1.68 -19.74 -10.99
C ASP A 205 0.70 -19.03 -11.94
N ILE A 206 0.57 -19.52 -13.17
CA ILE A 206 -0.40 -18.99 -14.16
C ILE A 206 -1.40 -20.11 -14.47
N VAL A 207 -2.69 -19.80 -14.40
CA VAL A 207 -3.79 -20.76 -14.63
C VAL A 207 -4.84 -20.16 -15.54
N LYS A 208 -5.31 -20.93 -16.51
CA LYS A 208 -6.42 -20.57 -17.40
C LYS A 208 -7.76 -20.55 -16.63
N ARG A 209 -8.64 -19.56 -16.85
CA ARG A 209 -9.88 -19.36 -16.05
C ARG A 209 -10.76 -20.60 -15.98
N GLY A 210 -11.01 -21.30 -17.07
CA GLY A 210 -11.83 -22.51 -17.10
C GLY A 210 -11.30 -23.58 -16.15
N LYS A 211 -9.98 -23.80 -16.17
CA LYS A 211 -9.31 -24.74 -15.25
C LYS A 211 -9.41 -24.29 -13.78
N LEU A 212 -9.38 -22.98 -13.51
CA LEU A 212 -9.58 -22.47 -12.15
C LEU A 212 -11.00 -22.76 -11.65
N LEU A 213 -12.01 -22.52 -12.48
CA LEU A 213 -13.40 -22.80 -12.14
C LEU A 213 -13.62 -24.29 -11.86
N ASP A 214 -13.01 -25.17 -12.65
CA ASP A 214 -13.01 -26.61 -12.41
C ASP A 214 -12.36 -26.96 -11.06
N LEU A 215 -11.19 -26.39 -10.74
CA LEU A 215 -10.50 -26.61 -9.45
C LEU A 215 -11.34 -26.15 -8.24
N MET A 216 -12.08 -25.05 -8.39
CA MET A 216 -12.97 -24.55 -7.34
C MET A 216 -14.17 -25.50 -7.11
N GLN A 217 -14.60 -26.22 -8.14
CA GLN A 217 -15.71 -27.18 -8.08
C GLN A 217 -15.27 -28.60 -7.70
N GLU A 218 -14.05 -29.04 -8.05
CA GLU A 218 -13.59 -30.44 -7.98
C GLU A 218 -12.80 -30.84 -6.71
N SER A 219 -12.51 -29.91 -5.80
CA SER A 219 -11.57 -30.10 -4.67
C SER A 219 -12.03 -31.06 -3.54
N ASP A 220 -12.77 -32.11 -3.88
CA ASP A 220 -13.29 -33.17 -3.00
C ASP A 220 -12.69 -34.56 -3.29
N LYS A 221 -11.74 -34.70 -4.23
CA LYS A 221 -10.95 -35.94 -4.36
C LYS A 221 -9.74 -35.88 -3.44
N GLY A 222 -9.93 -36.34 -2.21
CA GLY A 222 -8.85 -36.60 -1.29
C GLY A 222 -7.79 -37.53 -1.91
N GLY A 223 -6.53 -37.09 -1.85
CA GLY A 223 -5.34 -37.93 -1.98
C GLY A 223 -5.33 -38.89 -3.16
N SER A 224 -5.22 -38.38 -4.38
CA SER A 224 -4.52 -39.11 -5.45
C SER A 224 -3.21 -38.39 -5.71
N GLU A 225 -2.15 -39.18 -5.92
CA GLU A 225 -0.77 -38.76 -6.17
C GLU A 225 -0.69 -37.44 -6.96
N GLU A 226 0.03 -36.45 -6.42
CA GLU A 226 0.35 -35.21 -7.12
C GLU A 226 1.00 -35.58 -8.47
N GLU A 227 0.26 -35.48 -9.57
CA GLU A 227 0.88 -35.47 -10.90
C GLU A 227 1.76 -34.23 -10.96
N GLU A 228 3.08 -34.42 -11.15
CA GLU A 228 4.05 -33.35 -11.35
C GLU A 228 3.51 -32.36 -12.41
N GLY A 229 3.10 -31.15 -11.96
CA GLY A 229 2.61 -30.08 -12.84
C GLY A 229 1.15 -29.64 -12.64
N THR A 230 0.38 -30.21 -11.71
CA THR A 230 -0.99 -29.76 -11.42
C THR A 230 -1.04 -28.64 -10.35
N VAL A 231 -1.56 -27.46 -10.70
CA VAL A 231 -1.70 -26.30 -9.80
C VAL A 231 -2.85 -26.54 -8.80
N SER A 232 -2.56 -26.44 -7.50
CA SER A 232 -3.54 -26.54 -6.42
C SER A 232 -3.87 -25.19 -5.80
N LEU A 233 -5.09 -25.01 -5.27
CA LEU A 233 -5.55 -23.77 -4.62
C LEU A 233 -4.90 -23.51 -3.25
N GLY A 234 -4.13 -24.46 -2.73
CA GLY A 234 -3.50 -24.35 -1.41
C GLY A 234 -4.49 -24.40 -0.24
N THR A 235 -4.02 -24.03 0.95
CA THR A 235 -4.77 -24.16 2.21
C THR A 235 -5.61 -22.95 2.60
N ASN A 236 -5.28 -21.77 2.07
CA ASN A 236 -5.95 -20.50 2.38
C ASN A 236 -6.11 -19.64 1.11
N PRO A 237 -6.95 -20.07 0.14
CA PRO A 237 -7.17 -19.33 -1.08
C PRO A 237 -8.02 -18.07 -0.85
N VAL A 238 -7.71 -16.99 -1.55
CA VAL A 238 -8.55 -15.77 -1.63
C VAL A 238 -8.60 -15.34 -3.09
N VAL A 239 -9.80 -15.11 -3.63
CA VAL A 239 -10.01 -14.69 -5.01
C VAL A 239 -10.19 -13.18 -5.09
N VAL A 240 -9.49 -12.55 -6.04
CA VAL A 240 -9.60 -11.11 -6.33
C VAL A 240 -9.96 -10.93 -7.81
N CYS A 241 -11.13 -10.37 -8.08
CA CYS A 241 -11.52 -9.91 -9.41
C CYS A 241 -11.19 -8.42 -9.57
N ILE A 242 -10.49 -8.06 -10.64
CA ILE A 242 -9.91 -6.74 -10.83
C ILE A 242 -10.36 -6.20 -12.18
N ASP A 243 -11.11 -5.09 -12.22
CA ASP A 243 -11.57 -4.45 -13.45
C ASP A 243 -12.23 -5.42 -14.47
N ARG A 244 -12.96 -6.43 -13.98
CA ARG A 244 -13.69 -7.41 -14.80
C ARG A 244 -15.16 -7.02 -14.97
N SER A 245 -15.82 -7.51 -16.02
CA SER A 245 -17.27 -7.28 -16.22
C SER A 245 -18.11 -7.79 -15.06
N GLN A 246 -19.32 -7.23 -14.88
CA GLN A 246 -20.23 -7.66 -13.80
C GLN A 246 -20.60 -9.14 -13.95
N SER A 247 -20.70 -9.65 -15.18
CA SER A 247 -20.94 -11.09 -15.44
C SER A 247 -19.83 -11.97 -14.90
N VAL A 248 -18.57 -11.60 -15.10
CA VAL A 248 -17.41 -12.38 -14.61
C VAL A 248 -17.32 -12.31 -13.10
N GLN A 249 -17.56 -11.13 -12.51
CA GLN A 249 -17.60 -10.99 -11.05
C GLN A 249 -18.68 -11.86 -10.40
N LEU A 250 -19.87 -11.93 -11.00
CA LEU A 250 -20.95 -12.81 -10.53
C LEU A 250 -20.55 -14.28 -10.63
N GLU A 251 -20.02 -14.72 -11.77
CA GLU A 251 -19.56 -16.10 -11.98
C GLU A 251 -18.48 -16.52 -10.97
N MET A 252 -17.47 -15.68 -10.76
CA MET A 252 -16.37 -15.95 -9.84
C MET A 252 -16.83 -15.93 -8.37
N ASN A 253 -17.72 -15.00 -7.99
CA ASN A 253 -18.30 -14.98 -6.65
C ASN A 253 -19.16 -16.22 -6.38
N ASP A 254 -19.97 -16.65 -7.35
CA ASP A 254 -20.76 -17.88 -7.24
C ASP A 254 -19.86 -19.13 -7.11
N ALA A 255 -18.76 -19.17 -7.87
CA ALA A 255 -17.76 -20.24 -7.76
C ALA A 255 -17.12 -20.26 -6.36
N CYS A 256 -16.82 -19.10 -5.77
CA CYS A 256 -16.32 -18.99 -4.40
C CYS A 256 -17.31 -19.52 -3.35
N ARG A 257 -18.62 -19.38 -3.63
CA ARG A 257 -19.73 -19.86 -2.78
C ARG A 257 -20.14 -21.31 -3.07
N TYR A 258 -19.66 -21.94 -4.15
CA TYR A 258 -20.12 -23.23 -4.65
C TYR A 258 -20.19 -24.32 -3.58
N LYS A 259 -19.13 -24.48 -2.77
CA LYS A 259 -19.10 -25.51 -1.71
C LYS A 259 -20.17 -25.33 -0.65
N CYS A 260 -20.48 -24.08 -0.29
CA CYS A 260 -21.54 -23.77 0.66
C CYS A 260 -22.94 -24.08 0.08
N THR A 261 -23.14 -23.88 -1.22
CA THR A 261 -24.45 -24.00 -1.87
C THR A 261 -24.74 -25.42 -2.37
N ALA A 262 -23.76 -26.12 -2.93
CA ALA A 262 -23.92 -27.43 -3.57
C ALA A 262 -23.99 -28.61 -2.60
N THR A 263 -23.27 -28.56 -1.47
CA THR A 263 -23.14 -29.72 -0.57
C THR A 263 -24.17 -29.73 0.57
N GLY A 264 -24.87 -28.61 0.81
CA GLY A 264 -25.76 -28.45 1.97
C GLY A 264 -25.07 -28.61 3.33
N LYS A 265 -23.74 -28.73 3.35
CA LYS A 265 -22.90 -28.82 4.54
C LYS A 265 -22.27 -27.47 4.82
N SER A 266 -21.96 -27.21 6.09
CA SER A 266 -21.28 -25.99 6.56
C SER A 266 -19.79 -25.98 6.17
N GLU A 267 -19.47 -26.17 4.89
CA GLU A 267 -18.11 -26.01 4.36
C GLU A 267 -17.77 -24.54 4.20
N ALA A 268 -16.47 -24.23 4.32
CA ALA A 268 -15.96 -22.86 4.22
C ALA A 268 -16.00 -22.39 2.76
N SER A 269 -16.59 -21.21 2.52
CA SER A 269 -16.48 -20.50 1.25
C SER A 269 -15.06 -19.96 1.06
N VAL A 270 -14.64 -19.86 -0.20
CA VAL A 270 -13.43 -19.10 -0.54
C VAL A 270 -13.76 -17.61 -0.42
N PRO A 271 -12.98 -16.79 0.32
CA PRO A 271 -13.19 -15.35 0.35
C PRO A 271 -12.99 -14.72 -1.03
N PHE A 272 -13.86 -13.75 -1.34
CA PHE A 272 -13.91 -13.05 -2.61
C PHE A 272 -13.79 -11.54 -2.40
N VAL A 273 -12.95 -10.90 -3.21
CA VAL A 273 -12.80 -9.44 -3.30
C VAL A 273 -13.00 -9.04 -4.75
N SER A 274 -13.79 -8.00 -5.02
CA SER A 274 -13.85 -7.34 -6.32
C SER A 274 -13.38 -5.89 -6.18
N VAL A 275 -12.56 -5.43 -7.12
CA VAL A 275 -12.09 -4.04 -7.17
C VAL A 275 -12.15 -3.51 -8.59
N GLU A 276 -12.76 -2.35 -8.76
CA GLU A 276 -12.94 -1.69 -10.05
C GLU A 276 -12.64 -0.20 -9.97
N THR A 277 -12.11 0.33 -11.06
CA THR A 277 -11.81 1.75 -11.23
C THR A 277 -12.39 2.28 -12.53
N ALA A 278 -12.99 3.46 -12.49
CA ALA A 278 -13.59 4.12 -13.65
C ALA A 278 -13.34 5.63 -13.56
N GLY A 279 -12.30 6.11 -14.25
CA GLY A 279 -11.90 7.51 -14.18
C GLY A 279 -11.50 7.90 -12.75
N VAL A 280 -12.23 8.85 -12.18
CA VAL A 280 -12.03 9.33 -10.80
C VAL A 280 -12.83 8.57 -9.74
N HIS A 281 -13.50 7.47 -10.12
CA HIS A 281 -14.32 6.65 -9.22
C HIS A 281 -13.71 5.26 -9.01
N SER A 282 -14.00 4.66 -7.87
CA SER A 282 -13.67 3.27 -7.57
C SER A 282 -14.75 2.58 -6.74
N ARG A 283 -14.80 1.26 -6.87
CA ARG A 283 -15.68 0.37 -6.11
C ARG A 283 -14.87 -0.82 -5.61
N VAL A 284 -14.93 -1.09 -4.32
CA VAL A 284 -14.44 -2.33 -3.70
C VAL A 284 -15.64 -3.08 -3.15
N PHE A 285 -15.71 -4.38 -3.37
CA PHE A 285 -16.71 -5.27 -2.81
C PHE A 285 -16.04 -6.47 -2.14
N CYS A 286 -16.50 -6.83 -0.94
CA CYS A 286 -16.00 -7.99 -0.22
C CYS A 286 -17.13 -8.97 0.10
N ASP A 287 -16.83 -10.25 -0.11
CA ASP A 287 -17.65 -11.37 0.30
C ASP A 287 -16.77 -12.48 0.90
N PHE A 288 -16.71 -12.54 2.23
CA PHE A 288 -15.92 -13.56 2.95
C PHE A 288 -16.75 -14.76 3.40
N GLY A 289 -17.97 -14.91 2.87
CA GLY A 289 -18.85 -16.02 3.20
C GLY A 289 -19.89 -15.74 4.25
N PRO A 290 -20.77 -16.72 4.50
CA PRO A 290 -21.87 -16.57 5.44
C PRO A 290 -21.43 -16.72 6.91
N LYS A 291 -20.20 -17.16 7.16
CA LYS A 291 -19.63 -17.43 8.49
C LYS A 291 -18.15 -17.05 8.52
N PHE A 292 -17.86 -15.77 8.40
CA PHE A 292 -16.51 -15.24 8.59
C PHE A 292 -16.30 -14.90 10.06
N VAL A 293 -15.09 -15.07 10.60
CA VAL A 293 -14.78 -14.72 12.00
C VAL A 293 -13.68 -13.66 12.02
N VAL A 294 -14.03 -12.47 12.50
CA VAL A 294 -13.06 -11.41 12.81
C VAL A 294 -12.50 -11.70 14.20
N VAL A 295 -11.20 -11.97 14.28
CA VAL A 295 -10.49 -12.34 15.52
C VAL A 295 -10.12 -11.10 16.32
N ASP A 296 -9.78 -10.00 15.66
CA ASP A 296 -9.47 -8.71 16.27
C ASP A 296 -9.88 -7.58 15.32
N GLU A 297 -10.83 -6.74 15.75
CA GLU A 297 -11.49 -5.74 14.91
C GLU A 297 -10.64 -4.47 14.69
N ASP A 298 -9.76 -4.11 15.64
CA ASP A 298 -9.00 -2.85 15.62
C ASP A 298 -7.47 -3.04 15.52
N GLY A 299 -6.94 -4.23 15.86
CA GLY A 299 -5.51 -4.53 15.87
C GLY A 299 -4.67 -3.74 16.88
N GLU A 300 -5.30 -2.99 17.78
CA GLU A 300 -4.68 -2.31 18.89
C GLU A 300 -4.30 -3.30 19.98
N THR A 301 -3.08 -3.19 20.49
CA THR A 301 -2.57 -4.05 21.56
C THR A 301 -3.34 -3.76 22.86
N PRO A 302 -3.99 -4.78 23.48
CA PRO A 302 -4.68 -4.56 24.74
C PRO A 302 -3.75 -4.08 25.85
N ARG A 303 -4.04 -2.91 26.42
CA ARG A 303 -3.24 -2.34 27.52
C ARG A 303 -3.61 -3.00 28.84
N SER A 304 -2.59 -3.24 29.69
CA SER A 304 -2.80 -3.53 31.11
C SER A 304 -2.99 -2.23 31.86
N THR A 305 -4.21 -1.95 32.31
CA THR A 305 -4.53 -0.71 33.03
C THR A 305 -4.57 -0.95 34.53
N LEU A 306 -3.83 -0.15 35.30
CA LEU A 306 -3.77 -0.26 36.76
C LEU A 306 -5.08 0.16 37.42
N LEU A 307 -5.45 -0.59 38.45
CA LEU A 307 -6.72 -0.49 39.14
C LEU A 307 -6.51 0.00 40.56
N ASN A 308 -7.39 0.89 41.02
CA ASN A 308 -7.40 1.36 42.40
C ASN A 308 -8.33 0.48 43.25
N ARG A 309 -9.60 0.35 42.84
CA ARG A 309 -10.61 -0.44 43.55
C ARG A 309 -11.79 -0.81 42.66
N VAL A 310 -12.50 -1.87 43.05
CA VAL A 310 -13.76 -2.29 42.44
C VAL A 310 -14.86 -2.25 43.50
N GLU A 311 -15.99 -1.62 43.19
CA GLU A 311 -17.14 -1.52 44.09
C GLU A 311 -18.37 -2.19 43.48
N GLU A 312 -19.17 -2.85 44.32
CA GLU A 312 -20.49 -3.33 43.93
C GLU A 312 -21.53 -2.21 44.04
N VAL A 313 -22.34 -2.00 42.99
CA VAL A 313 -23.31 -0.88 42.93
C VAL A 313 -24.72 -1.31 43.31
N ASP A 314 -25.18 -2.44 42.78
CA ASP A 314 -26.56 -2.91 42.97
C ASP A 314 -26.64 -4.43 42.75
N SER A 315 -27.35 -5.13 43.65
CA SER A 315 -27.57 -6.59 43.62
C SER A 315 -29.01 -6.97 43.25
N SER A 316 -29.81 -6.02 42.77
CA SER A 316 -31.20 -6.26 42.40
C SER A 316 -31.35 -6.79 40.96
N ASN A 317 -31.79 -8.05 40.85
CA ASN A 317 -32.05 -8.86 39.64
C ASN A 317 -30.82 -9.49 38.95
N ASN A 318 -30.42 -10.69 39.42
CA ASN A 318 -29.64 -11.73 38.73
C ASN A 318 -28.29 -11.38 38.07
N SER A 319 -27.81 -10.13 38.09
CA SER A 319 -26.47 -9.76 37.63
C SER A 319 -25.84 -8.71 38.52
N THR A 320 -24.75 -9.05 39.21
CA THR A 320 -23.95 -8.11 40.00
C THR A 320 -23.28 -7.08 39.09
N LEU A 321 -23.59 -5.80 39.30
CA LEU A 321 -22.96 -4.68 38.59
C LEU A 321 -21.79 -4.13 39.41
N LEU A 322 -20.62 -4.01 38.80
CA LEU A 322 -19.40 -3.52 39.43
C LEU A 322 -19.00 -2.16 38.84
N THR A 323 -18.60 -1.21 39.68
CA THR A 323 -17.88 0.00 39.25
C THR A 323 -16.39 -0.22 39.42
N VAL A 324 -15.65 0.02 38.34
CA VAL A 324 -14.19 -0.09 38.30
C VAL A 324 -13.59 1.31 38.36
N HIS A 325 -12.70 1.53 39.32
CA HIS A 325 -11.93 2.76 39.46
C HIS A 325 -10.46 2.51 39.12
N CYS A 326 -9.94 3.21 38.11
CA CYS A 326 -8.53 3.16 37.74
C CYS A 326 -7.68 3.93 38.78
N LEU A 327 -6.36 3.68 38.77
CA LEU A 327 -5.42 4.45 39.57
C LEU A 327 -5.46 5.95 39.20
N GLU A 328 -5.12 6.83 40.14
CA GLU A 328 -5.10 8.27 39.89
C GLU A 328 -4.09 8.61 38.77
N GLY A 329 -4.54 9.38 37.77
CA GLY A 329 -3.75 9.70 36.58
C GLY A 329 -3.86 8.67 35.44
N GLU A 330 -4.31 7.44 35.72
CA GLU A 330 -4.47 6.41 34.69
C GLU A 330 -5.78 6.56 33.92
N ARG A 331 -5.68 6.49 32.59
CA ARG A 331 -6.82 6.45 31.68
C ARG A 331 -6.97 5.05 31.10
N HIS A 332 -8.18 4.51 31.13
CA HIS A 332 -8.49 3.26 30.45
C HIS A 332 -8.80 3.48 28.97
N ASP A 333 -8.67 2.41 28.18
CA ASP A 333 -8.91 2.35 26.73
C ASP A 333 -10.21 1.61 26.35
N VAL A 334 -11.02 1.22 27.34
CA VAL A 334 -12.22 0.42 27.12
C VAL A 334 -13.44 1.25 26.69
N SER A 335 -14.25 0.66 25.82
CA SER A 335 -15.51 1.19 25.29
C SER A 335 -16.72 0.35 25.72
N TYR A 336 -17.94 0.87 25.51
CA TYR A 336 -19.17 0.13 25.75
C TYR A 336 -19.16 -1.20 24.97
N GLY A 337 -19.48 -2.30 25.65
CA GLY A 337 -19.53 -3.64 25.05
C GLY A 337 -18.21 -4.41 25.10
N ASP A 338 -17.08 -3.75 25.37
CA ASP A 338 -15.78 -4.42 25.50
C ASP A 338 -15.80 -5.43 26.64
N VAL A 339 -15.04 -6.51 26.46
CA VAL A 339 -14.85 -7.53 27.50
C VAL A 339 -13.47 -7.33 28.12
N ILE A 340 -13.41 -7.37 29.45
CA ILE A 340 -12.18 -7.22 30.23
C ILE A 340 -11.95 -8.42 31.14
N GLN A 341 -10.71 -8.61 31.55
CA GLN A 341 -10.33 -9.58 32.58
C GLN A 341 -9.36 -8.94 33.58
N PHE A 342 -9.65 -9.10 34.87
CA PHE A 342 -8.79 -8.61 35.96
C PHE A 342 -7.55 -9.48 36.14
N GLN A 343 -6.47 -8.88 36.66
CA GLN A 343 -5.19 -9.51 36.97
C GLN A 343 -4.74 -9.13 38.39
N GLY A 344 -4.15 -10.06 39.13
CA GLY A 344 -3.73 -9.88 40.53
C GLY A 344 -2.45 -10.67 40.86
N ASP A 345 -1.95 -10.51 42.09
CA ASP A 345 -0.60 -10.92 42.53
C ASP A 345 -0.28 -12.42 42.51
N GLN A 346 -1.22 -13.28 42.16
CA GLN A 346 -1.00 -14.73 42.07
C GLN A 346 -0.67 -15.22 40.64
N SER A 347 -0.41 -14.30 39.71
CA SER A 347 -0.12 -14.64 38.31
C SER A 347 1.28 -15.21 38.04
N ASP A 348 2.20 -15.18 39.01
CA ASP A 348 3.57 -15.70 38.83
C ASP A 348 3.79 -17.03 39.57
N GLY A 349 3.44 -18.13 38.89
CA GLY A 349 4.11 -19.43 39.02
C GLY A 349 4.16 -20.12 40.39
N GLN A 350 3.02 -20.57 40.94
CA GLN A 350 2.83 -21.90 41.58
C GLN A 350 1.38 -22.09 42.13
N ASP A 351 0.67 -23.10 41.61
CA ASP A 351 -0.44 -23.91 42.18
C ASP A 351 -1.57 -23.28 43.04
N GLY A 352 -1.90 -22.00 42.89
CA GLY A 352 -3.06 -21.40 43.59
C GLY A 352 -3.72 -20.21 42.89
N ASN A 353 -3.73 -20.18 41.55
CA ASN A 353 -4.09 -18.97 40.80
C ASN A 353 -5.62 -18.75 40.72
N VAL A 354 -6.13 -17.70 41.35
CA VAL A 354 -7.53 -17.28 41.14
C VAL A 354 -7.65 -16.57 39.80
N LYS A 355 -8.09 -17.32 38.78
CA LYS A 355 -8.45 -16.74 37.48
C LYS A 355 -9.73 -15.93 37.64
N PHE A 356 -9.63 -14.61 37.56
CA PHE A 356 -10.81 -13.75 37.54
C PHE A 356 -11.66 -14.02 36.29
N PRO A 357 -12.99 -14.06 36.43
CA PRO A 357 -13.88 -14.19 35.29
C PRO A 357 -13.84 -12.93 34.42
N LYS A 358 -14.34 -13.03 33.19
CA LYS A 358 -14.48 -11.90 32.30
C LYS A 358 -15.73 -11.10 32.62
N TYR A 359 -15.61 -9.79 32.40
CA TYR A 359 -16.68 -8.83 32.60
C TYR A 359 -16.88 -7.99 31.35
N GLN A 360 -18.12 -7.67 31.02
CA GLN A 360 -18.47 -6.81 29.90
C GLN A 360 -18.73 -5.39 30.40
N VAL A 361 -18.15 -4.40 29.72
CA VAL A 361 -18.35 -2.97 29.98
C VAL A 361 -19.77 -2.55 29.60
N THR A 362 -20.50 -1.99 30.56
CA THR A 362 -21.89 -1.57 30.39
C THR A 362 -22.06 -0.06 30.29
N SER A 363 -21.11 0.72 30.80
CA SER A 363 -21.11 2.18 30.68
C SER A 363 -19.73 2.73 31.02
N VAL A 364 -19.28 3.71 30.26
CA VAL A 364 -18.08 4.49 30.56
C VAL A 364 -18.52 5.80 31.22
N LYS A 365 -18.11 6.04 32.47
CA LYS A 365 -18.54 7.23 33.24
C LYS A 365 -17.54 8.37 33.12
N SER A 366 -16.25 8.06 33.14
CA SER A 366 -15.14 9.00 32.96
C SER A 366 -13.93 8.25 32.40
N PRO A 367 -12.85 8.94 31.97
CA PRO A 367 -11.63 8.27 31.49
C PRO A 367 -10.95 7.33 32.49
N SER A 368 -11.35 7.36 33.77
CA SER A 368 -10.77 6.55 34.85
C SER A 368 -11.83 5.72 35.59
N CYS A 369 -13.07 5.70 35.11
CA CYS A 369 -14.18 5.05 35.80
C CYS A 369 -15.23 4.52 34.83
N PHE A 370 -15.59 3.25 34.98
CA PHE A 370 -16.59 2.58 34.15
C PHE A 370 -17.32 1.51 34.95
N THR A 371 -18.44 1.03 34.43
CA THR A 371 -19.21 -0.06 35.02
C THR A 371 -19.12 -1.30 34.17
N VAL A 372 -19.11 -2.44 34.82
CA VAL A 372 -19.08 -3.75 34.18
C VAL A 372 -20.14 -4.67 34.78
N LYS A 373 -20.61 -5.60 33.97
CA LYS A 373 -21.41 -6.76 34.39
C LYS A 373 -20.64 -8.02 34.07
N ARG A 374 -20.96 -9.12 34.73
CA ARG A 374 -20.41 -10.43 34.38
C ARG A 374 -20.73 -10.77 32.91
N TRP A 375 -19.75 -11.30 32.18
CA TRP A 375 -19.96 -11.68 30.78
C TRP A 375 -20.86 -12.92 30.69
N GLU A 376 -21.89 -12.87 29.84
CA GLU A 376 -23.00 -13.85 29.82
C GLU A 376 -22.57 -15.27 29.42
N GLU A 377 -21.49 -15.41 28.65
CA GLU A 377 -20.97 -16.72 28.22
C GLU A 377 -20.12 -17.43 29.28
N GLU A 378 -19.84 -16.77 30.42
CA GLU A 378 -19.00 -17.31 31.49
C GLU A 378 -19.80 -18.14 32.50
N LYS A 379 -19.86 -19.45 32.26
CA LYS A 379 -20.74 -20.41 32.96
C LYS A 379 -20.35 -20.78 34.39
N GLU A 380 -19.12 -20.54 34.83
CA GLU A 380 -18.63 -20.98 36.16
C GLU A 380 -18.68 -19.88 37.22
N GLU A 381 -19.58 -20.01 38.19
CA GLU A 381 -19.76 -19.05 39.27
C GLU A 381 -18.68 -19.20 40.35
N SER A 382 -17.59 -18.42 40.27
CA SER A 382 -16.60 -18.34 41.35
C SER A 382 -16.93 -17.18 42.30
N ALA A 383 -17.68 -17.47 43.36
CA ALA A 383 -17.95 -16.51 44.44
C ALA A 383 -16.66 -16.07 45.15
N GLU A 384 -15.65 -16.95 45.19
CA GLU A 384 -14.33 -16.67 45.74
C GLU A 384 -13.59 -15.59 44.94
N ALA A 385 -13.60 -15.67 43.61
CA ALA A 385 -12.97 -14.66 42.76
C ALA A 385 -13.61 -13.26 42.92
N LEU A 386 -14.94 -13.20 43.09
CA LEU A 386 -15.64 -11.94 43.35
C LEU A 386 -15.25 -11.35 44.72
N MET A 387 -15.15 -12.18 45.76
CA MET A 387 -14.73 -11.74 47.09
C MET A 387 -13.29 -11.21 47.09
N ILE A 388 -12.39 -11.88 46.36
CA ILE A 388 -11.00 -11.44 46.20
C ILE A 388 -10.94 -10.12 45.42
N LEU A 389 -11.76 -9.98 44.37
CA LEU A 389 -11.83 -8.76 43.57
C LEU A 389 -12.28 -7.55 44.40
N LEU A 390 -13.38 -7.69 45.15
CA LEU A 390 -13.90 -6.64 46.05
C LEU A 390 -12.97 -6.38 47.25
N GLY A 391 -12.19 -7.39 47.65
CA GLY A 391 -11.15 -7.29 48.68
C GLY A 391 -9.86 -6.61 48.21
N GLY A 392 -9.79 -6.14 46.95
CA GLY A 392 -8.61 -5.48 46.39
C GLY A 392 -7.50 -6.42 45.92
N GLY A 393 -7.83 -7.69 45.64
CA GLY A 393 -6.86 -8.67 45.15
C GLY A 393 -6.46 -8.52 43.68
N ALA A 394 -7.18 -7.72 42.89
CA ALA A 394 -6.80 -7.37 41.52
C ALA A 394 -6.04 -6.04 41.49
N ARG A 395 -4.92 -5.99 40.76
CA ARG A 395 -4.08 -4.80 40.57
C ARG A 395 -4.24 -4.13 39.22
N SER A 396 -4.65 -4.88 38.20
CA SER A 396 -4.88 -4.35 36.85
C SER A 396 -6.00 -5.10 36.15
N PHE A 397 -6.37 -4.64 34.97
CA PHE A 397 -7.21 -5.38 34.03
C PHE A 397 -6.69 -5.21 32.61
N VAL A 398 -7.04 -6.17 31.75
CA VAL A 398 -6.71 -6.16 30.32
C VAL A 398 -7.98 -6.37 29.51
N ARG A 399 -8.11 -5.63 28.41
CA ARG A 399 -9.17 -5.83 27.40
C ARG A 399 -8.96 -7.17 26.68
N VAL A 400 -9.99 -7.99 26.60
CA VAL A 400 -9.96 -9.29 25.93
C VAL A 400 -10.69 -9.18 24.60
N LYS A 401 -9.97 -9.41 23.51
CA LYS A 401 -10.54 -9.46 22.16
C LYS A 401 -11.41 -10.71 22.00
N ILE A 402 -12.69 -10.51 21.69
CA ILE A 402 -13.65 -11.60 21.48
C ILE A 402 -13.86 -11.76 19.97
N PRO A 403 -13.60 -12.95 19.41
CA PRO A 403 -13.87 -13.20 18.00
C PRO A 403 -15.35 -13.01 17.67
N LYS A 404 -15.64 -12.28 16.60
CA LYS A 404 -16.99 -11.95 16.16
C LYS A 404 -17.30 -12.60 14.83
N ALA A 405 -18.42 -13.31 14.77
CA ALA A 405 -18.92 -13.87 13.52
C ALA A 405 -19.60 -12.77 12.69
N THR A 406 -19.21 -12.65 11.44
CA THR A 406 -19.75 -11.72 10.45
C THR A 406 -20.30 -12.51 9.26
N THR A 407 -21.49 -12.13 8.80
CA THR A 407 -22.16 -12.74 7.66
C THR A 407 -22.08 -11.79 6.46
N PHE A 408 -21.59 -12.29 5.34
CA PHE A 408 -21.62 -11.60 4.06
C PHE A 408 -22.72 -12.16 3.17
N LEU A 409 -23.39 -11.29 2.42
CA LEU A 409 -24.26 -11.68 1.30
C LEU A 409 -23.41 -11.90 0.05
N SER A 410 -23.83 -12.83 -0.81
CA SER A 410 -23.23 -12.98 -2.14
C SER A 410 -23.57 -11.79 -3.03
N LEU A 411 -22.72 -11.52 -4.03
CA LEU A 411 -22.95 -10.43 -4.98
C LEU A 411 -24.28 -10.61 -5.73
N ARG A 412 -24.63 -11.85 -6.06
CA ARG A 412 -25.88 -12.20 -6.74
C ARG A 412 -27.10 -11.92 -5.86
N GLU A 413 -27.06 -12.24 -4.57
CA GLU A 413 -28.17 -11.93 -3.65
C GLU A 413 -28.42 -10.43 -3.52
N ILE A 414 -27.37 -9.61 -3.56
CA ILE A 414 -27.48 -8.15 -3.45
C ILE A 414 -28.01 -7.54 -4.76
N LEU A 415 -27.43 -7.90 -5.90
CA LEU A 415 -27.79 -7.31 -7.20
C LEU A 415 -29.06 -7.93 -7.82
N HIS A 416 -29.37 -9.18 -7.50
CA HIS A 416 -30.49 -9.97 -8.04
C HIS A 416 -31.21 -10.77 -6.93
N PRO A 417 -31.85 -10.12 -5.95
CA PRO A 417 -32.57 -10.80 -4.88
C PRO A 417 -33.70 -11.69 -5.44
N SER A 418 -33.63 -13.01 -5.22
CA SER A 418 -34.63 -13.98 -5.68
C SER A 418 -35.96 -13.85 -4.91
N ASP A 419 -37.10 -13.98 -5.62
CA ASP A 419 -38.52 -14.00 -5.18
C ASP A 419 -39.35 -12.70 -5.20
N SER A 420 -39.31 -11.95 -6.30
CA SER A 420 -40.51 -11.31 -6.89
C SER A 420 -40.18 -10.60 -8.20
N ASP A 421 -41.08 -10.67 -9.19
CA ASP A 421 -41.13 -9.79 -10.39
C ASP A 421 -41.26 -8.27 -10.06
N ASP A 422 -41.02 -7.85 -8.82
CA ASP A 422 -41.06 -6.47 -8.37
C ASP A 422 -39.70 -5.80 -8.60
N ALA A 423 -39.64 -4.96 -9.64
CA ALA A 423 -38.60 -3.95 -9.86
C ALA A 423 -38.20 -3.18 -8.58
N ALA A 424 -39.17 -2.97 -7.67
CA ALA A 424 -38.98 -2.29 -6.39
C ALA A 424 -38.06 -3.01 -5.39
N LYS A 425 -37.91 -4.34 -5.44
CA LYS A 425 -36.94 -5.07 -4.59
C LYS A 425 -35.53 -5.05 -5.16
N THR A 426 -35.39 -4.91 -6.48
CA THR A 426 -34.09 -4.88 -7.17
C THR A 426 -33.29 -3.60 -6.84
N THR A 427 -33.93 -2.57 -6.31
CA THR A 427 -33.29 -1.33 -5.82
C THR A 427 -33.17 -1.17 -4.33
N ALA A 428 -33.85 -2.01 -3.55
CA ALA A 428 -33.91 -1.84 -2.11
C ALA A 428 -32.50 -1.81 -1.47
N PHE A 429 -31.54 -2.54 -2.05
CA PHE A 429 -30.16 -2.57 -1.56
C PHE A 429 -29.41 -1.24 -1.74
N LEU A 430 -29.76 -0.40 -2.73
CA LEU A 430 -29.13 0.91 -2.92
C LEU A 430 -29.51 1.90 -1.79
N GLU A 431 -30.62 1.63 -1.12
CA GLU A 431 -31.10 2.38 0.04
C GLU A 431 -30.61 1.79 1.37
N ASP A 432 -30.06 0.58 1.36
CA ASP A 432 -29.52 -0.07 2.56
C ASP A 432 -28.11 0.44 2.85
N GLU A 433 -28.02 1.45 3.73
CA GLU A 433 -26.75 2.02 4.18
C GLU A 433 -25.83 1.00 4.85
N SER A 434 -26.37 -0.08 5.43
CA SER A 434 -25.56 -1.09 6.10
C SER A 434 -24.67 -1.89 5.16
N LEU A 435 -24.95 -1.86 3.85
CA LEU A 435 -24.13 -2.49 2.83
C LEU A 435 -22.95 -1.63 2.37
N PHE A 436 -22.86 -0.37 2.80
CA PHE A 436 -21.84 0.58 2.31
C PHE A 436 -20.93 1.05 3.45
N ALA A 437 -19.66 0.65 3.36
CA ALA A 437 -18.61 1.18 4.23
C ALA A 437 -18.29 2.62 3.83
N PRO A 438 -18.29 3.57 4.78
CA PRO A 438 -17.98 4.96 4.50
C PRO A 438 -16.49 5.15 4.20
N SER A 439 -16.18 5.94 3.17
CA SER A 439 -14.81 6.31 2.77
C SER A 439 -14.55 7.81 2.96
N ASP A 440 -15.55 8.62 2.68
CA ASP A 440 -15.63 10.06 2.90
C ASP A 440 -16.99 10.36 3.55
N LEU A 441 -17.01 10.94 4.75
CA LEU A 441 -18.25 11.14 5.49
C LEU A 441 -19.22 12.09 4.77
N ASP A 442 -18.72 13.10 4.05
CA ASP A 442 -19.59 14.06 3.36
C ASP A 442 -20.24 13.43 2.12
N LYS A 443 -19.51 12.53 1.44
CA LYS A 443 -19.99 11.85 0.22
C LYS A 443 -20.74 10.55 0.49
N SER A 444 -20.30 9.75 1.46
CA SER A 444 -20.79 8.38 1.67
C SER A 444 -22.23 8.34 2.18
N PHE A 445 -22.65 9.38 2.92
CA PHE A 445 -24.01 9.53 3.41
C PHE A 445 -24.94 10.24 2.42
N ASP A 446 -24.47 10.62 1.23
CA ASP A 446 -25.34 11.15 0.16
C ASP A 446 -25.97 9.98 -0.65
N PRO A 447 -27.26 9.67 -0.46
CA PRO A 447 -27.92 8.57 -1.16
C PRO A 447 -28.05 8.84 -2.67
N VAL A 448 -28.10 10.11 -3.11
CA VAL A 448 -28.20 10.46 -4.53
C VAL A 448 -26.88 10.15 -5.23
N ARG A 449 -25.75 10.55 -4.65
CA ARG A 449 -24.41 10.24 -5.15
C ARG A 449 -24.19 8.73 -5.20
N ARG A 450 -24.45 8.02 -4.10
CA ARG A 450 -24.33 6.55 -4.02
C ARG A 450 -25.12 5.86 -5.14
N ARG A 451 -26.39 6.24 -5.31
CA ARG A 451 -27.25 5.68 -6.35
C ARG A 451 -26.73 6.03 -7.75
N ALA A 452 -26.24 7.25 -7.97
CA ALA A 452 -25.70 7.69 -9.26
C ALA A 452 -24.45 6.88 -9.66
N VAL A 453 -23.51 6.68 -8.74
CA VAL A 453 -22.27 5.92 -8.98
C VAL A 453 -22.59 4.44 -9.26
N MET A 454 -23.40 3.79 -8.41
CA MET A 454 -23.75 2.38 -8.60
C MET A 454 -24.52 2.14 -9.90
N THR A 455 -25.48 3.03 -10.24
CA THR A 455 -26.21 2.96 -11.50
C THR A 455 -25.26 3.18 -12.70
N SER A 456 -24.26 4.05 -12.56
CA SER A 456 -23.26 4.31 -13.59
C SER A 456 -22.37 3.10 -13.85
N MET A 457 -21.93 2.39 -12.80
CA MET A 457 -21.19 1.13 -12.94
C MET A 457 -21.99 0.06 -13.68
N THR A 458 -23.28 -0.13 -13.33
CA THR A 458 -24.16 -1.07 -14.05
C THR A 458 -24.38 -0.63 -15.50
N ALA A 459 -24.57 0.66 -15.76
CA ALA A 459 -24.75 1.18 -17.11
C ALA A 459 -23.47 1.08 -17.95
N LEU A 460 -22.29 1.14 -17.33
CA LEU A 460 -21.00 0.91 -17.98
C LEU A 460 -20.91 -0.51 -18.51
N ASP A 461 -21.28 -1.51 -17.70
CA ASP A 461 -21.32 -2.91 -18.11
C ASP A 461 -22.27 -3.13 -19.31
N LEU A 462 -23.48 -2.56 -19.25
CA LEU A 462 -24.43 -2.60 -20.36
C LEU A 462 -23.91 -1.88 -21.62
N PHE A 463 -23.15 -0.80 -21.44
CA PHE A 463 -22.54 -0.06 -22.55
C PHE A 463 -21.49 -0.92 -23.24
N VAL A 464 -20.55 -1.48 -22.47
CA VAL A 464 -19.49 -2.34 -22.98
C VAL A 464 -20.09 -3.58 -23.66
N LYS A 465 -21.06 -4.24 -23.02
CA LYS A 465 -21.76 -5.40 -23.62
C LYS A 465 -22.41 -5.08 -24.97
N LYS A 466 -22.87 -3.84 -25.17
CA LYS A 466 -23.55 -3.42 -26.39
C LYS A 466 -22.59 -2.92 -27.49
N TYR A 467 -21.54 -2.21 -27.10
CA TYR A 467 -20.66 -1.50 -28.05
C TYR A 467 -19.24 -2.09 -28.13
N ASN A 468 -18.91 -3.04 -27.26
CA ASN A 468 -17.58 -3.66 -27.11
C ASN A 468 -16.44 -2.63 -26.97
N ARG A 469 -16.69 -1.60 -26.14
CA ARG A 469 -15.72 -0.55 -25.76
C ARG A 469 -16.31 0.32 -24.66
N LEU A 470 -15.46 1.09 -24.00
CA LEU A 470 -15.85 2.12 -23.03
C LEU A 470 -16.42 3.39 -23.74
N PRO A 471 -17.27 4.18 -23.06
CA PRO A 471 -17.76 5.47 -23.57
C PRO A 471 -16.64 6.49 -23.84
N SER A 472 -16.71 7.21 -24.95
CA SER A 472 -15.77 8.30 -25.27
C SER A 472 -16.40 9.70 -25.08
N ARG A 473 -15.57 10.71 -24.79
CA ARG A 473 -16.00 12.12 -24.71
C ARG A 473 -16.42 12.68 -26.08
N SER A 474 -15.68 12.41 -27.16
CA SER A 474 -16.04 12.90 -28.51
C SER A 474 -17.23 12.19 -29.15
N GLY A 475 -18.16 13.00 -29.66
CA GLY A 475 -18.95 12.66 -30.82
C GLY A 475 -18.33 13.33 -32.04
N ASN A 476 -17.57 12.60 -32.85
CA ASN A 476 -17.06 13.10 -34.13
C ASN A 476 -18.18 13.82 -34.88
N GLY A 477 -17.94 15.11 -35.12
CA GLY A 477 -18.89 16.04 -35.69
C GLY A 477 -19.45 15.56 -37.03
N THR A 478 -20.66 15.02 -36.99
CA THR A 478 -21.65 15.20 -38.05
C THR A 478 -22.98 15.47 -37.34
N LYS A 479 -23.67 16.53 -37.75
CA LYS A 479 -24.82 17.20 -37.06
C LYS A 479 -26.09 16.34 -36.84
N GLN A 480 -25.98 15.01 -36.71
CA GLN A 480 -27.13 14.10 -36.55
C GLN A 480 -26.89 12.78 -35.80
N LYS A 481 -25.69 12.50 -35.24
CA LYS A 481 -25.46 11.25 -34.46
C LYS A 481 -25.44 11.53 -32.95
N ARG A 482 -26.25 10.80 -32.17
CA ARG A 482 -26.18 10.78 -30.69
C ARG A 482 -24.75 10.53 -30.23
N THR A 483 -24.26 11.31 -29.27
CA THR A 483 -22.94 11.11 -28.64
C THR A 483 -22.92 9.85 -27.77
N ASP A 484 -21.75 9.38 -27.35
CA ASP A 484 -21.65 8.29 -26.38
C ASP A 484 -22.21 8.65 -25.02
N ILE A 485 -22.03 9.90 -24.60
CA ILE A 485 -22.64 10.45 -23.40
C ILE A 485 -24.18 10.34 -23.50
N ASP A 486 -24.78 10.72 -24.63
CA ASP A 486 -26.24 10.55 -24.86
C ASP A 486 -26.68 9.08 -24.80
N ARG A 487 -25.85 8.18 -25.33
CA ARG A 487 -26.10 6.73 -25.31
C ARG A 487 -26.00 6.18 -23.88
N PHE A 488 -25.02 6.62 -23.12
CA PHE A 488 -24.81 6.26 -21.71
C PHE A 488 -25.99 6.72 -20.86
N HIS A 489 -26.40 7.99 -20.98
CA HIS A 489 -27.63 8.52 -20.38
C HIS A 489 -28.89 7.74 -20.77
N SER A 490 -28.95 7.25 -22.01
CA SER A 490 -30.05 6.39 -22.43
C SER A 490 -30.04 5.01 -21.78
N LEU A 491 -28.88 4.49 -21.39
CA LEU A 491 -28.75 3.24 -20.63
C LEU A 491 -29.06 3.47 -19.15
N ILE A 492 -28.57 4.56 -18.54
CA ILE A 492 -28.94 4.97 -17.18
C ILE A 492 -30.46 5.03 -17.05
N ARG A 493 -31.16 5.71 -17.98
CA ARG A 493 -32.63 5.77 -17.96
C ARG A 493 -33.31 4.41 -18.11
N LYS A 494 -32.67 3.41 -18.72
CA LYS A 494 -33.20 2.05 -18.78
C LYS A 494 -33.02 1.33 -17.45
N VAL A 495 -31.81 1.38 -16.90
CA VAL A 495 -31.51 0.83 -15.56
C VAL A 495 -32.50 1.44 -14.57
N VAL A 496 -32.59 2.77 -14.49
CA VAL A 496 -33.50 3.51 -13.59
C VAL A 496 -34.97 3.08 -13.77
N LYS A 497 -35.46 2.91 -15.01
CA LYS A 497 -36.85 2.48 -15.27
C LYS A 497 -37.11 1.01 -14.91
N GLU A 498 -36.11 0.15 -15.00
CA GLU A 498 -36.15 -1.22 -14.50
C GLU A 498 -36.10 -1.28 -12.96
N THR A 499 -35.75 -0.16 -12.32
CA THR A 499 -35.51 -0.02 -10.87
C THR A 499 -36.49 0.90 -10.10
N ASP A 500 -37.58 1.35 -10.75
CA ASP A 500 -38.77 2.09 -10.23
C ASP A 500 -38.81 3.65 -10.31
N ALA A 501 -40.04 4.17 -10.41
CA ALA A 501 -40.51 5.42 -11.04
C ALA A 501 -40.38 6.75 -10.25
N ALA A 502 -39.59 6.80 -9.18
CA ALA A 502 -39.36 8.01 -8.39
C ALA A 502 -37.90 8.46 -8.54
N SER A 503 -37.55 9.05 -9.68
CA SER A 503 -36.23 9.67 -9.87
C SER A 503 -36.22 11.05 -9.19
N PRO A 504 -35.34 11.29 -8.21
CA PRO A 504 -34.94 12.65 -7.90
C PRO A 504 -34.03 13.09 -9.05
N GLN A 505 -34.60 13.74 -10.07
CA GLN A 505 -33.83 14.47 -11.08
C GLN A 505 -33.25 15.72 -10.40
N SER A 506 -32.21 15.53 -9.59
CA SER A 506 -31.44 16.61 -8.98
C SER A 506 -30.24 16.94 -9.86
N ASP A 507 -29.78 18.19 -9.81
CA ASP A 507 -28.60 18.62 -10.55
C ASP A 507 -27.34 17.80 -10.18
N THR A 508 -27.24 17.36 -8.91
CA THR A 508 -26.17 16.48 -8.42
C THR A 508 -26.14 15.13 -9.13
N TRP A 509 -27.30 14.49 -9.31
CA TRP A 509 -27.41 13.20 -10.00
C TRP A 509 -26.86 13.27 -11.42
N ASP A 510 -27.31 14.27 -12.19
CA ASP A 510 -26.88 14.45 -13.58
C ASP A 510 -25.40 14.84 -13.66
N THR A 511 -24.89 15.63 -12.70
CA THR A 511 -23.47 16.01 -12.63
C THR A 511 -22.57 14.79 -12.45
N VAL A 512 -22.85 13.93 -11.46
CA VAL A 512 -22.06 12.72 -11.19
C VAL A 512 -22.06 11.78 -12.39
N ILE A 513 -23.21 11.53 -13.01
CA ILE A 513 -23.31 10.67 -14.21
C ILE A 513 -22.53 11.24 -15.38
N ASN A 514 -22.59 12.57 -15.60
CA ASN A 514 -21.84 13.22 -16.67
C ASN A 514 -20.33 13.09 -16.44
N GLN A 515 -19.86 13.39 -15.24
CA GLN A 515 -18.44 13.27 -14.87
C GLN A 515 -17.95 11.82 -14.99
N PHE A 516 -18.76 10.86 -14.53
CA PHE A 516 -18.47 9.43 -14.68
C PHE A 516 -18.33 9.06 -16.16
N ALA A 517 -19.34 9.36 -16.99
CA ALA A 517 -19.34 9.01 -18.41
C ALA A 517 -18.17 9.65 -19.17
N GLN A 518 -17.79 10.87 -18.79
CA GLN A 518 -16.66 11.58 -19.39
C GLN A 518 -15.30 10.99 -18.99
N THR A 519 -15.17 10.41 -17.80
CA THR A 519 -13.85 9.99 -17.27
C THR A 519 -13.63 8.47 -17.27
N CYS A 520 -14.69 7.66 -17.27
CA CYS A 520 -14.64 6.21 -17.04
C CYS A 520 -13.72 5.41 -17.99
N ARG A 521 -13.39 5.95 -19.17
CA ARG A 521 -12.47 5.33 -20.12
C ARG A 521 -11.00 5.39 -19.66
N GLY A 522 -10.61 6.47 -18.97
CA GLY A 522 -9.25 6.63 -18.47
C GLY A 522 -9.07 5.95 -17.11
N LYS A 523 -7.89 5.42 -16.87
CA LYS A 523 -7.50 4.87 -15.56
C LYS A 523 -6.63 5.88 -14.83
N PHE A 524 -7.13 6.39 -13.71
CA PHE A 524 -6.46 7.44 -12.97
C PHE A 524 -5.47 6.83 -11.97
N THR A 525 -4.17 7.10 -12.17
CA THR A 525 -3.06 6.53 -11.37
C THR A 525 -3.30 6.59 -9.84
N PRO A 526 -3.69 7.73 -9.24
CA PRO A 526 -3.90 7.78 -7.78
C PRO A 526 -5.02 6.86 -7.30
N ILE A 527 -6.10 6.74 -8.08
CA ILE A 527 -7.23 5.85 -7.76
C ILE A 527 -6.81 4.39 -7.88
N GLN A 528 -6.06 4.02 -8.92
CA GLN A 528 -5.54 2.65 -9.05
C GLN A 528 -4.60 2.27 -7.89
N ALA A 529 -3.71 3.19 -7.48
CA ALA A 529 -2.81 2.96 -6.35
C ALA A 529 -3.58 2.76 -5.03
N LEU A 530 -4.58 3.62 -4.76
CA LEU A 530 -5.43 3.50 -3.57
C LEU A 530 -6.26 2.21 -3.58
N SER A 531 -7.02 1.97 -4.65
CA SER A 531 -7.91 0.82 -4.76
C SER A 531 -7.13 -0.50 -4.77
N GLY A 532 -5.96 -0.55 -5.41
CA GLY A 532 -5.09 -1.73 -5.41
C GLY A 532 -4.52 -2.05 -4.03
N ALA A 533 -4.14 -1.03 -3.26
CA ALA A 533 -3.71 -1.18 -1.87
C ALA A 533 -4.86 -1.65 -0.96
N LEU A 534 -6.07 -1.08 -1.12
CA LEU A 534 -7.26 -1.51 -0.38
C LEU A 534 -7.60 -2.97 -0.66
N ALA A 535 -7.66 -3.38 -1.92
CA ALA A 535 -7.95 -4.75 -2.30
C ALA A 535 -6.90 -5.74 -1.74
N ALA A 536 -5.61 -5.39 -1.80
CA ALA A 536 -4.56 -6.21 -1.19
C ALA A 536 -4.72 -6.31 0.33
N GLN A 537 -5.07 -5.22 1.01
CA GLN A 537 -5.34 -5.24 2.45
C GLN A 537 -6.56 -6.12 2.77
N GLU A 538 -7.64 -6.05 2.00
CA GLU A 538 -8.83 -6.91 2.19
C GLU A 538 -8.50 -8.40 2.00
N VAL A 539 -7.57 -8.76 1.10
CA VAL A 539 -7.05 -10.13 1.00
C VAL A 539 -6.33 -10.55 2.29
N LEU A 540 -5.53 -9.67 2.90
CA LEU A 540 -4.87 -9.97 4.17
C LEU A 540 -5.89 -10.13 5.30
N LYS A 541 -6.93 -9.29 5.34
CA LYS A 541 -8.03 -9.40 6.33
C LYS A 541 -8.76 -10.73 6.17
N ALA A 542 -9.13 -11.09 4.94
CA ALA A 542 -9.76 -12.38 4.62
C ALA A 542 -8.91 -13.57 5.07
N ALA A 543 -7.60 -13.50 4.84
CA ALA A 543 -6.67 -14.56 5.19
C ALA A 543 -6.41 -14.71 6.70
N THR A 544 -6.50 -13.62 7.46
CA THR A 544 -6.04 -13.57 8.85
C THR A 544 -7.16 -13.44 9.88
N GLY A 545 -8.32 -12.92 9.49
CA GLY A 545 -9.38 -12.49 10.41
C GLY A 545 -9.00 -11.25 11.22
N LEU A 546 -7.94 -10.54 10.85
CA LEU A 546 -7.51 -9.30 11.51
C LEU A 546 -8.15 -8.08 10.84
N TYR A 547 -8.54 -7.10 11.64
CA TYR A 547 -9.26 -5.88 11.29
C TYR A 547 -10.69 -6.10 10.78
N ASN A 548 -11.48 -5.03 10.83
CA ASN A 548 -12.78 -5.01 10.20
C ASN A 548 -12.65 -5.00 8.66
N PRO A 549 -13.24 -5.99 7.97
CA PRO A 549 -13.30 -5.99 6.52
C PRO A 549 -14.30 -4.95 6.00
N VAL A 550 -14.14 -4.56 4.73
CA VAL A 550 -15.19 -3.81 4.04
C VAL A 550 -16.47 -4.65 4.04
N HIS A 551 -17.56 -4.10 4.59
CA HIS A 551 -18.86 -4.79 4.70
C HIS A 551 -19.94 -3.87 4.13
N GLN A 552 -20.38 -4.04 2.88
CA GLN A 552 -19.84 -4.94 1.85
C GLN A 552 -19.28 -4.20 0.63
N PHE A 553 -19.78 -3.00 0.33
CA PHE A 553 -19.26 -2.10 -0.71
C PHE A 553 -18.51 -0.93 -0.09
N LEU A 554 -17.39 -0.54 -0.68
CA LEU A 554 -16.74 0.75 -0.42
C LEU A 554 -16.68 1.50 -1.74
N LEU A 555 -17.34 2.65 -1.79
CA LEU A 555 -17.30 3.57 -2.93
C LEU A 555 -16.34 4.70 -2.58
N TYR A 556 -15.49 5.08 -3.52
CA TYR A 556 -14.62 6.23 -3.36
C TYR A 556 -14.52 6.99 -4.68
N ASP A 557 -14.63 8.31 -4.61
CA ASP A 557 -14.44 9.21 -5.74
C ASP A 557 -13.73 10.49 -5.33
N CYS A 558 -12.96 11.04 -6.26
CA CYS A 558 -12.26 12.32 -6.10
C CYS A 558 -12.66 13.30 -7.22
N ASP A 559 -13.96 13.47 -7.45
CA ASP A 559 -14.53 14.35 -8.49
C ASP A 559 -14.09 15.82 -8.37
N GLU A 560 -13.58 16.24 -7.20
CA GLU A 560 -13.05 17.58 -6.97
C GLU A 560 -11.92 17.96 -7.93
N VAL A 561 -11.15 16.98 -8.41
CA VAL A 561 -10.03 17.20 -9.35
C VAL A 561 -10.52 17.65 -10.73
N LEU A 562 -11.81 17.52 -11.01
CA LEU A 562 -12.42 17.91 -12.28
C LEU A 562 -12.87 19.39 -12.29
N HIS A 563 -12.99 20.04 -11.12
CA HIS A 563 -13.43 21.43 -11.04
C HIS A 563 -12.38 22.40 -11.61
N GLY A 564 -12.82 23.37 -12.42
CA GLY A 564 -11.95 24.37 -13.04
C GLY A 564 -11.32 23.94 -14.38
N ASN A 565 -11.59 22.73 -14.87
CA ASN A 565 -11.08 22.20 -16.14
C ASN A 565 -12.06 22.46 -17.31
N GLU A 566 -12.54 23.70 -17.45
CA GLU A 566 -13.57 24.06 -18.45
C GLU A 566 -13.09 23.97 -19.92
N ASP A 567 -11.77 23.98 -20.15
CA ASP A 567 -11.14 23.95 -21.50
C ASP A 567 -10.58 22.56 -21.88
N CYS A 568 -11.33 21.49 -21.65
CA CYS A 568 -10.98 20.16 -22.17
C CYS A 568 -11.56 19.93 -23.57
N SER A 569 -11.14 20.71 -24.58
CA SER A 569 -11.34 20.29 -25.96
C SER A 569 -10.40 19.14 -26.28
N GLU A 570 -10.90 17.98 -26.71
CA GLU A 570 -10.06 16.95 -27.31
C GLU A 570 -9.27 17.59 -28.47
N SER A 571 -7.97 17.81 -28.25
CA SER A 571 -7.00 17.76 -29.34
C SER A 571 -7.10 16.37 -29.96
N GLU A 572 -6.93 16.23 -31.27
CA GLU A 572 -6.97 14.93 -31.97
C GLU A 572 -5.90 13.92 -31.44
N SER A 573 -5.00 14.37 -30.56
CA SER A 573 -3.95 13.57 -29.90
C SER A 573 -4.10 13.53 -28.36
N VAL A 574 -4.96 12.67 -27.82
CA VAL A 574 -4.93 12.38 -26.37
C VAL A 574 -3.70 11.52 -26.06
N ALA A 575 -2.73 12.06 -25.33
CA ALA A 575 -1.42 11.42 -25.13
C ALA A 575 -1.36 10.46 -23.92
N SER A 576 -2.25 10.61 -22.93
CA SER A 576 -2.24 9.80 -21.70
C SER A 576 -3.61 9.70 -21.00
N GLY A 577 -3.80 8.71 -20.11
CA GLY A 577 -5.00 8.58 -19.27
C GLY A 577 -5.26 9.79 -18.39
N GLN A 578 -4.20 10.37 -17.81
CA GLN A 578 -4.28 11.61 -17.06
C GLN A 578 -4.74 12.79 -17.92
N SER A 579 -4.18 12.96 -19.13
CA SER A 579 -4.58 14.02 -20.06
C SER A 579 -6.04 13.86 -20.49
N TYR A 580 -6.51 12.61 -20.63
CA TYR A 580 -7.91 12.32 -20.92
C TYR A 580 -8.85 12.78 -19.80
N ILE A 581 -8.45 12.63 -18.54
CA ILE A 581 -9.29 12.96 -17.38
C ILE A 581 -9.24 14.46 -17.06
N LEU A 582 -8.02 15.00 -16.88
CA LEU A 582 -7.76 16.35 -16.37
C LEU A 582 -7.50 17.39 -17.46
N GLY A 583 -7.23 16.95 -18.69
CA GLY A 583 -6.85 17.80 -19.82
C GLY A 583 -5.35 17.96 -19.99
N GLU A 584 -4.93 18.23 -21.23
CA GLU A 584 -3.53 18.32 -21.63
C GLU A 584 -2.74 19.44 -20.92
N HIS A 585 -3.42 20.52 -20.55
CA HIS A 585 -2.81 21.66 -19.86
C HIS A 585 -2.24 21.28 -18.48
N ILE A 586 -2.91 20.41 -17.73
CA ILE A 586 -2.44 19.90 -16.43
C ILE A 586 -1.26 18.97 -16.62
N SER A 587 -1.34 18.04 -17.59
CA SER A 587 -0.22 17.13 -17.90
C SER A 587 1.04 17.90 -18.30
N LYS A 588 0.92 18.91 -19.15
CA LYS A 588 2.06 19.80 -19.52
C LYS A 588 2.59 20.59 -18.33
N LYS A 589 1.72 21.03 -17.42
CA LYS A 589 2.14 21.73 -16.20
C LYS A 589 2.95 20.79 -15.30
N LEU A 590 2.46 19.57 -15.08
CA LEU A 590 3.14 18.56 -14.26
C LEU A 590 4.49 18.13 -14.87
N ALA A 591 4.55 17.96 -16.19
CA ALA A 591 5.79 17.65 -16.90
C ALA A 591 6.88 18.71 -16.70
N ARG A 592 6.50 19.99 -16.56
CA ARG A 592 7.42 21.12 -16.37
C ARG A 592 7.70 21.45 -14.89
N SER A 593 7.05 20.76 -13.96
CA SER A 593 7.19 21.05 -12.53
C SER A 593 8.56 20.64 -11.99
N ARG A 594 9.12 21.49 -11.13
CA ARG A 594 10.24 21.16 -10.25
C ARG A 594 9.70 20.71 -8.90
N ILE A 595 9.91 19.44 -8.56
CA ILE A 595 9.35 18.79 -7.37
C ILE A 595 10.51 18.38 -6.47
N PHE A 596 10.43 18.73 -5.18
CA PHE A 596 11.41 18.30 -4.18
C PHE A 596 10.80 17.24 -3.27
N LEU A 597 11.30 16.02 -3.34
CA LEU A 597 10.91 14.89 -2.52
C LEU A 597 11.93 14.70 -1.39
N VAL A 598 11.46 14.86 -0.14
CA VAL A 598 12.27 14.69 1.07
C VAL A 598 11.97 13.32 1.68
N GLY A 599 12.88 12.37 1.47
CA GLY A 599 12.76 10.97 1.86
C GLY A 599 12.47 10.04 0.69
N ALA A 600 13.23 8.95 0.58
CA ALA A 600 13.09 7.87 -0.40
C ALA A 600 12.71 6.54 0.26
N GLY A 601 12.07 6.59 1.43
CA GLY A 601 11.52 5.45 2.15
C GLY A 601 10.24 4.88 1.53
N ALA A 602 9.36 4.28 2.34
CA ALA A 602 8.15 3.61 1.85
C ALA A 602 7.21 4.55 1.07
N ILE A 603 6.87 5.70 1.67
CA ILE A 603 6.05 6.74 1.03
C ILE A 603 6.78 7.30 -0.20
N GLY A 604 8.09 7.56 -0.08
CA GLY A 604 8.91 8.11 -1.17
C GLY A 604 8.89 7.21 -2.41
N CYS A 605 9.09 5.91 -2.25
CA CYS A 605 9.02 4.94 -3.34
C CYS A 605 7.66 4.94 -4.05
N GLU A 606 6.55 5.00 -3.30
CA GLU A 606 5.20 5.02 -3.87
C GLU A 606 4.90 6.35 -4.60
N LEU A 607 5.34 7.48 -4.04
CA LEU A 607 5.23 8.80 -4.69
C LEU A 607 6.02 8.82 -6.00
N LEU A 608 7.26 8.33 -6.00
CA LEU A 608 8.09 8.25 -7.20
C LEU A 608 7.45 7.40 -8.31
N LYS A 609 6.93 6.22 -7.96
CA LYS A 609 6.17 5.37 -8.89
C LYS A 609 4.91 6.08 -9.44
N ASN A 610 4.15 6.78 -8.59
CA ASN A 610 2.98 7.53 -9.05
C ASN A 610 3.37 8.72 -9.96
N LEU A 611 4.41 9.47 -9.59
CA LEU A 611 4.90 10.62 -10.35
C LEU A 611 5.45 10.22 -11.72
N SER A 612 6.14 9.08 -11.82
CA SER A 612 6.58 8.53 -13.11
C SER A 612 5.41 8.12 -13.99
N ALA A 613 4.42 7.41 -13.44
CA ALA A 613 3.21 7.08 -14.19
C ALA A 613 2.49 8.35 -14.68
N MET A 614 2.42 9.39 -13.85
CA MET A 614 1.78 10.67 -14.20
C MET A 614 2.60 11.56 -15.15
N GLY A 615 3.82 11.14 -15.54
CA GLY A 615 4.70 11.90 -16.45
C GLY A 615 5.30 13.17 -15.84
N ALA A 616 5.50 13.21 -14.52
CA ALA A 616 6.08 14.37 -13.85
C ALA A 616 7.56 14.57 -14.21
N ALA A 617 7.99 15.84 -14.30
CA ALA A 617 9.38 16.23 -14.57
C ALA A 617 9.97 15.64 -15.87
N THR A 618 9.16 15.52 -16.92
CA THR A 618 9.53 15.03 -18.27
C THR A 618 9.76 16.14 -19.31
N GLY A 619 9.57 17.41 -18.94
CA GLY A 619 9.75 18.51 -19.89
C GLY A 619 11.18 18.55 -20.45
N SER A 620 11.27 18.38 -21.78
CA SER A 620 12.46 18.08 -22.61
C SER A 620 13.86 18.51 -22.12
N SER A 621 14.81 17.60 -22.34
CA SER A 621 16.27 17.80 -22.41
C SER A 621 16.71 19.12 -23.08
N ASN A 622 16.00 19.58 -24.12
CA ASN A 622 16.33 20.79 -24.86
C ASN A 622 15.84 22.09 -24.19
N THR A 623 14.86 22.04 -23.27
CA THR A 623 14.32 23.22 -22.57
C THR A 623 14.71 23.29 -21.09
N LYS A 624 15.26 22.21 -20.50
CA LYS A 624 15.61 22.10 -19.06
C LYS A 624 14.47 22.52 -18.12
N GLN A 625 13.21 22.29 -18.51
CA GLN A 625 12.04 22.66 -17.70
C GLN A 625 11.40 21.40 -17.10
N GLY A 626 11.57 21.21 -15.81
CA GLY A 626 11.06 20.03 -15.07
C GLY A 626 12.21 19.28 -14.42
N CYS A 627 12.07 18.98 -13.13
CA CYS A 627 13.12 18.30 -12.36
C CYS A 627 12.53 17.67 -11.11
N LEU A 628 12.90 16.42 -10.84
CA LEU A 628 12.57 15.71 -9.61
C LEU A 628 13.83 15.64 -8.74
N ILE A 629 13.85 16.39 -7.65
CA ILE A 629 14.94 16.37 -6.69
C ILE A 629 14.55 15.42 -5.58
N ILE A 630 15.41 14.45 -5.27
CA ILE A 630 15.17 13.44 -4.25
C ILE A 630 16.33 13.50 -3.27
N THR A 631 16.03 13.51 -1.96
CA THR A 631 17.07 13.39 -0.94
C THR A 631 16.70 12.38 0.13
N ASP A 632 17.67 11.57 0.52
CA ASP A 632 17.57 10.62 1.63
C ASP A 632 18.99 10.26 2.07
N MET A 633 19.27 10.37 3.37
CA MET A 633 20.59 10.09 3.94
C MET A 633 20.78 8.61 4.30
N ASP A 634 19.70 7.83 4.33
CA ASP A 634 19.76 6.44 4.75
C ASP A 634 20.22 5.52 3.62
N THR A 635 20.80 4.40 4.02
CA THR A 635 21.07 3.26 3.15
C THR A 635 19.93 2.24 3.22
N ILE A 636 19.85 1.38 2.21
CA ILE A 636 18.82 0.33 2.11
C ILE A 636 19.16 -0.82 3.04
N GLU A 637 18.20 -1.21 3.88
CA GLU A 637 18.28 -2.40 4.73
C GLU A 637 17.37 -3.53 4.23
N LYS A 638 17.65 -4.78 4.63
CA LYS A 638 16.79 -5.94 4.31
C LYS A 638 15.34 -5.74 4.77
N SER A 639 15.16 -5.13 5.95
CA SER A 639 13.86 -4.81 6.55
C SER A 639 13.00 -3.87 5.70
N ASN A 640 13.61 -3.15 4.75
CA ASN A 640 12.95 -2.15 3.93
C ASN A 640 12.22 -2.77 2.72
N LEU A 641 12.71 -3.91 2.22
CA LEU A 641 12.24 -4.61 1.01
C LEU A 641 10.83 -5.22 1.13
N SER A 642 10.20 -5.15 2.31
CA SER A 642 8.79 -5.54 2.53
C SER A 642 7.80 -4.41 2.21
N ARG A 643 8.28 -3.18 1.97
CA ARG A 643 7.39 -2.02 1.72
C ARG A 643 7.97 -0.94 0.79
N GLN A 644 9.23 -1.04 0.40
CA GLN A 644 9.89 -0.10 -0.50
C GLN A 644 10.05 -0.75 -1.88
N LEU A 645 9.04 -0.54 -2.75
CA LEU A 645 8.87 -1.29 -4.00
C LEU A 645 10.02 -1.15 -5.01
N LEU A 646 10.78 -0.05 -4.93
CA LEU A 646 11.81 0.29 -5.91
C LEU A 646 13.08 -0.55 -5.74
N PHE A 647 13.32 -1.06 -4.53
CA PHE A 647 14.57 -1.70 -4.15
C PHE A 647 14.49 -3.22 -4.30
N ARG A 648 15.66 -3.83 -4.53
CA ARG A 648 15.87 -5.27 -4.66
C ARG A 648 16.91 -5.73 -3.65
N ASP A 649 17.05 -7.05 -3.50
CA ASP A 649 18.02 -7.64 -2.58
C ASP A 649 19.48 -7.22 -2.87
N HIS A 650 19.80 -6.90 -4.13
CA HIS A 650 21.14 -6.44 -4.52
C HIS A 650 21.40 -4.96 -4.22
N ASP A 651 20.38 -4.17 -3.90
CA ASP A 651 20.52 -2.75 -3.58
C ASP A 651 20.82 -2.51 -2.08
N VAL A 652 20.82 -3.57 -1.26
CA VAL A 652 21.06 -3.46 0.20
C VAL A 652 22.46 -2.88 0.45
N GLY A 653 22.52 -1.82 1.25
CA GLY A 653 23.73 -1.05 1.53
C GLY A 653 23.88 0.22 0.69
N GLU A 654 23.20 0.34 -0.45
CA GLU A 654 23.20 1.56 -1.27
C GLU A 654 22.35 2.66 -0.65
N PHE A 655 22.68 3.92 -0.94
CA PHE A 655 21.84 5.06 -0.52
C PHE A 655 20.47 5.01 -1.20
N LYS A 656 19.41 5.16 -0.41
CA LYS A 656 18.01 5.05 -0.88
C LYS A 656 17.72 6.01 -2.03
N SER A 657 18.17 7.26 -1.94
CA SER A 657 17.92 8.27 -2.99
C SER A 657 18.60 7.93 -4.32
N THR A 658 19.83 7.42 -4.28
CA THR A 658 20.61 7.04 -5.47
C THR A 658 20.02 5.79 -6.11
N ALA A 659 19.72 4.77 -5.32
CA ALA A 659 19.05 3.56 -5.78
C ALA A 659 17.65 3.86 -6.34
N ALA A 660 16.90 4.78 -5.71
CA ALA A 660 15.57 5.18 -6.16
C ALA A 660 15.63 5.90 -7.51
N ARG A 661 16.64 6.76 -7.72
CA ARG A 661 16.90 7.36 -9.04
C ARG A 661 17.13 6.28 -10.10
N THR A 662 18.05 5.35 -9.86
CA THR A 662 18.33 4.24 -10.80
C THR A 662 17.07 3.43 -11.08
N ALA A 663 16.31 3.11 -10.05
CA ALA A 663 15.05 2.38 -10.18
C ALA A 663 14.02 3.14 -11.03
N MET A 664 13.93 4.45 -10.84
CA MET A 664 12.98 5.33 -11.54
C MET A 664 13.26 5.46 -13.02
N MET A 665 14.52 5.39 -13.45
CA MET A 665 14.87 5.37 -14.87
C MET A 665 14.22 4.17 -15.62
N ARG A 666 13.85 3.10 -14.91
CA ARG A 666 13.12 1.95 -15.48
C ARG A 666 11.64 2.25 -15.70
N PHE A 667 11.03 3.05 -14.84
CA PHE A 667 9.62 3.45 -14.95
C PHE A 667 9.42 4.57 -15.97
N LEU A 668 10.38 5.49 -16.07
CA LEU A 668 10.29 6.66 -16.93
C LEU A 668 11.69 7.17 -17.31
N PRO A 669 12.26 6.71 -18.44
CA PRO A 669 13.61 7.09 -18.88
C PRO A 669 13.80 8.58 -19.14
N ASP A 670 12.75 9.29 -19.56
CA ASP A 670 12.82 10.71 -19.92
C ASP A 670 12.75 11.66 -18.71
N CYS A 671 12.63 11.13 -17.48
CA CYS A 671 12.53 11.93 -16.27
C CYS A 671 13.89 12.52 -15.89
N HIS A 672 13.93 13.83 -15.62
CA HIS A 672 15.13 14.46 -15.05
C HIS A 672 15.14 14.35 -13.52
N ILE A 673 16.07 13.56 -12.98
CA ILE A 673 16.18 13.28 -11.54
C ILE A 673 17.54 13.73 -10.99
N GLU A 674 17.51 14.57 -9.96
CA GLU A 674 18.65 14.94 -9.12
C GLU A 674 18.53 14.17 -7.79
N ALA A 675 19.56 13.39 -7.44
CA ALA A 675 19.56 12.59 -6.22
C ALA A 675 20.66 13.08 -5.27
N HIS A 676 20.27 13.36 -4.03
CA HIS A 676 21.16 13.79 -2.96
C HIS A 676 21.13 12.78 -1.81
N THR A 677 22.25 12.63 -1.11
CA THR A 677 22.38 11.75 0.07
C THR A 677 22.48 12.57 1.36
N SER A 678 22.16 13.87 1.30
CA SER A 678 22.30 14.80 2.40
C SER A 678 21.04 14.83 3.26
N ARG A 679 21.21 15.01 4.57
CA ARG A 679 20.12 15.29 5.48
C ARG A 679 19.51 16.66 5.17
N VAL A 680 18.19 16.79 5.32
CA VAL A 680 17.52 18.09 5.30
C VAL A 680 17.45 18.63 6.73
N GLY A 681 18.11 19.75 6.98
CA GLY A 681 18.20 20.39 8.30
C GLY A 681 19.05 21.66 8.27
N ASP A 682 19.38 22.20 9.44
CA ASP A 682 20.18 23.43 9.62
C ASP A 682 21.70 23.23 9.39
N GLU A 683 22.11 22.31 8.52
CA GLU A 683 23.53 22.01 8.26
C GLU A 683 24.18 23.11 7.41
N GLU A 684 25.25 23.74 7.92
CA GLU A 684 25.90 24.91 7.28
C GLU A 684 26.51 24.61 5.89
N ASP A 685 27.04 23.40 5.70
CA ASP A 685 27.68 22.96 4.45
C ASP A 685 26.76 22.09 3.56
N GLY A 686 25.46 22.06 3.86
CA GLY A 686 24.47 21.25 3.13
C GLY A 686 24.10 21.83 1.76
N PRO A 687 23.63 21.00 0.81
CA PRO A 687 23.23 21.45 -0.53
C PRO A 687 21.87 22.19 -0.57
N PHE A 688 21.17 22.30 0.57
CA PHE A 688 19.81 22.85 0.68
C PHE A 688 19.79 24.21 1.36
N ASP A 689 20.64 25.11 0.87
CA ASP A 689 20.73 26.50 1.31
C ASP A 689 19.53 27.35 0.83
N ASP A 690 19.50 28.62 1.23
CA ASP A 690 18.40 29.53 0.87
C ASP A 690 18.29 29.74 -0.65
N ASP A 691 19.39 29.63 -1.40
CA ASP A 691 19.39 29.70 -2.86
C ASP A 691 18.67 28.49 -3.47
N PHE A 692 18.89 27.28 -2.93
CA PHE A 692 18.12 26.09 -3.31
C PHE A 692 16.62 26.29 -3.05
N TRP A 693 16.22 26.74 -1.86
CA TRP A 693 14.80 26.95 -1.55
C TRP A 693 14.17 28.07 -2.39
N ALA A 694 14.96 29.07 -2.79
CA ALA A 694 14.54 30.15 -3.69
C ALA A 694 14.60 29.80 -5.19
N SER A 695 15.22 28.68 -5.57
CA SER A 695 15.47 28.30 -6.98
C SER A 695 14.22 27.94 -7.81
N GLY A 696 13.02 28.07 -7.24
CA GLY A 696 11.76 27.90 -7.97
C GLY A 696 11.19 26.48 -7.95
N CYS A 697 11.37 25.74 -6.84
CA CYS A 697 10.59 24.52 -6.59
C CYS A 697 9.08 24.86 -6.61
N ASN A 698 8.25 24.03 -7.25
CA ASN A 698 6.80 24.27 -7.30
C ASN A 698 6.09 23.66 -6.08
N VAL A 699 6.48 22.44 -5.71
CA VAL A 699 5.86 21.66 -4.63
C VAL A 699 6.93 20.80 -3.94
N VAL A 700 6.87 20.77 -2.61
CA VAL A 700 7.67 19.89 -1.76
C VAL A 700 6.80 18.73 -1.28
N LEU A 701 7.33 17.52 -1.33
CA LEU A 701 6.67 16.30 -0.89
C LEU A 701 7.46 15.70 0.26
N ASN A 702 6.85 15.59 1.44
CA ASN A 702 7.46 14.92 2.57
C ASN A 702 7.14 13.42 2.54
N ALA A 703 8.18 12.61 2.68
CA ALA A 703 8.14 11.18 2.91
C ALA A 703 9.02 10.83 4.13
N LEU A 704 8.87 11.63 5.18
CA LEU A 704 9.68 11.63 6.40
C LEU A 704 9.14 10.70 7.48
N ASP A 705 9.97 10.37 8.47
CA ASP A 705 9.62 9.45 9.57
C ASP A 705 9.68 10.11 10.97
N ASN A 706 10.08 11.39 11.06
CA ASN A 706 10.20 12.12 12.30
C ASN A 706 9.57 13.52 12.21
N VAL A 707 9.12 14.04 13.35
CA VAL A 707 8.40 15.34 13.44
C VAL A 707 9.36 16.53 13.27
N GLU A 708 10.61 16.41 13.73
CA GLU A 708 11.60 17.48 13.65
C GLU A 708 11.89 17.89 12.20
N ALA A 709 12.16 16.92 11.33
CA ALA A 709 12.40 17.15 9.91
C ALA A 709 11.15 17.72 9.22
N ARG A 710 9.94 17.23 9.57
CA ARG A 710 8.67 17.78 9.04
C ARG A 710 8.52 19.26 9.36
N LEU A 711 8.75 19.64 10.62
CA LEU A 711 8.69 21.02 11.09
C LEU A 711 9.76 21.90 10.42
N PHE A 712 10.96 21.37 10.16
CA PHE A 712 12.00 22.09 9.44
C PHE A 712 11.56 22.40 7.99
N VAL A 713 11.09 21.38 7.26
CA VAL A 713 10.62 21.55 5.88
C VAL A 713 9.41 22.49 5.83
N ASP A 714 8.46 22.37 6.74
CA ASP A 714 7.31 23.28 6.85
C ASP A 714 7.75 24.75 7.00
N ARG A 715 8.71 25.04 7.90
CA ARG A 715 9.24 26.40 8.08
C ARG A 715 9.88 26.95 6.80
N LYS A 716 10.64 26.13 6.07
CA LYS A 716 11.23 26.52 4.78
C LYS A 716 10.15 26.76 3.72
N CYS A 717 9.17 25.87 3.59
CA CYS A 717 8.05 26.05 2.67
C CYS A 717 7.26 27.34 2.94
N VAL A 718 6.95 27.62 4.21
CA VAL A 718 6.25 28.86 4.61
C VAL A 718 7.06 30.10 4.26
N SER A 719 8.37 30.09 4.56
CA SER A 719 9.25 31.24 4.36
C SER A 719 9.49 31.56 2.87
N HIS A 720 9.44 30.55 2.00
CA HIS A 720 9.63 30.69 0.55
C HIS A 720 8.31 30.66 -0.25
N GLY A 721 7.15 30.51 0.39
CA GLY A 721 5.85 30.47 -0.27
C GLY A 721 5.63 29.24 -1.16
N LEU A 722 6.17 28.08 -0.75
CA LEU A 722 6.11 26.81 -1.50
C LEU A 722 4.94 25.94 -1.03
N GLY A 723 4.30 25.24 -1.97
CA GLY A 723 3.30 24.22 -1.61
C GLY A 723 3.98 23.00 -0.98
N LEU A 724 3.34 22.44 0.06
CA LEU A 724 3.84 21.25 0.75
C LEU A 724 2.73 20.19 0.81
N VAL A 725 3.10 18.94 0.52
CA VAL A 725 2.27 17.76 0.79
C VAL A 725 3.01 16.89 1.79
N ASP A 726 2.41 16.68 2.96
CA ASP A 726 2.93 15.80 4.00
C ASP A 726 2.10 14.53 4.10
N ALA A 727 2.77 13.40 4.34
CA ALA A 727 2.14 12.14 4.62
C ALA A 727 2.86 11.38 5.75
N GLY A 728 2.09 10.62 6.51
CA GLY A 728 2.58 9.78 7.62
C GLY A 728 1.83 8.46 7.69
N THR A 729 2.50 7.42 8.20
CA THR A 729 1.92 6.09 8.40
C THR A 729 2.36 5.47 9.72
N LEU A 730 1.45 4.77 10.40
CA LEU A 730 1.74 3.98 11.60
C LEU A 730 0.90 2.69 11.57
N GLY A 731 1.52 1.57 11.20
CA GLY A 731 0.81 0.31 10.99
C GLY A 731 -0.29 0.46 9.92
N PRO A 732 -1.56 0.14 10.21
CA PRO A 732 -2.68 0.33 9.27
C PRO A 732 -3.20 1.78 9.19
N LYS A 733 -2.68 2.69 10.04
CA LYS A 733 -3.10 4.09 10.09
C LYS A 733 -2.25 4.93 9.13
N GLY A 734 -2.85 5.96 8.53
CA GLY A 734 -2.13 6.95 7.75
C GLY A 734 -2.86 8.29 7.73
N ASN A 735 -2.11 9.35 7.43
CA ASN A 735 -2.63 10.70 7.28
C ASN A 735 -1.94 11.39 6.09
N VAL A 736 -2.66 12.35 5.50
CA VAL A 736 -2.13 13.24 4.45
C VAL A 736 -2.58 14.66 4.81
N GLN A 737 -1.67 15.62 4.70
CA GLN A 737 -1.95 17.05 4.87
C GLN A 737 -1.41 17.83 3.68
N VAL A 738 -2.22 18.73 3.14
CA VAL A 738 -1.82 19.61 2.03
C VAL A 738 -1.74 21.04 2.56
N VAL A 739 -0.58 21.67 2.42
CA VAL A 739 -0.32 23.06 2.78
C VAL A 739 -0.25 23.90 1.51
N VAL A 740 -1.25 24.76 1.32
CA VAL A 740 -1.38 25.66 0.18
C VAL A 740 -0.94 27.07 0.60
N PRO A 741 0.08 27.67 -0.04
CA PRO A 741 0.60 28.98 0.31
C PRO A 741 -0.48 30.05 0.35
N ASN A 742 -0.51 30.84 1.42
CA ASN A 742 -1.46 31.92 1.66
C ASN A 742 -2.95 31.50 1.70
N ASN A 743 -3.26 30.20 1.85
CA ASN A 743 -4.65 29.71 1.83
C ASN A 743 -4.98 28.72 2.96
N SER A 744 -4.07 27.80 3.30
CA SER A 744 -4.26 26.87 4.43
C SER A 744 -3.35 27.19 5.60
N GLU A 745 -3.58 26.55 6.75
CA GLU A 745 -2.59 26.50 7.83
C GLU A 745 -1.35 25.69 7.43
N SER A 746 -0.23 25.91 8.15
CA SER A 746 1.00 25.14 7.97
C SER A 746 0.98 23.87 8.81
N TYR A 747 1.90 22.93 8.55
CA TYR A 747 2.00 21.71 9.38
C TYR A 747 2.30 22.05 10.85
N GLY A 748 3.23 22.98 11.10
CA GLY A 748 3.57 23.42 12.45
C GLY A 748 2.54 24.31 13.15
N SER A 749 1.37 24.55 12.53
CA SER A 749 0.28 25.32 13.14
C SER A 749 -0.51 24.51 14.18
N SER A 750 -0.51 23.19 14.05
CA SER A 750 -1.08 22.25 15.01
C SER A 750 0.04 21.52 15.76
N ALA A 751 -0.28 21.01 16.96
CA ALA A 751 0.65 20.25 17.77
C ALA A 751 0.12 18.82 17.94
N ASP A 752 0.91 17.85 17.51
CA ASP A 752 0.66 16.45 17.82
C ASP A 752 0.89 16.17 19.32
N PRO A 753 0.19 15.20 19.91
CA PRO A 753 0.47 14.79 21.28
C PRO A 753 1.93 14.33 21.42
N PRO A 754 2.69 14.86 22.41
CA PRO A 754 4.06 14.41 22.62
C PRO A 754 4.08 12.94 23.04
N GLU A 755 5.21 12.27 22.75
CA GLU A 755 5.44 10.95 23.30
C GLU A 755 5.41 11.00 24.84
N PRO A 756 4.75 10.05 25.52
CA PRO A 756 4.64 10.07 26.97
C PRO A 756 6.00 9.77 27.62
N ASP A 757 6.55 10.74 28.35
CA ASP A 757 7.78 10.56 29.13
C ASP A 757 7.53 9.66 30.36
N ILE A 758 8.38 8.65 30.55
CA ILE A 758 8.35 7.82 31.75
C ILE A 758 9.08 8.56 32.88
N PRO A 759 8.45 8.78 34.05
CA PRO A 759 9.11 9.45 35.17
C PRO A 759 10.38 8.72 35.61
N VAL A 760 11.47 9.48 35.83
CA VAL A 760 12.78 8.92 36.22
C VAL A 760 12.70 8.09 37.50
N CYS A 761 11.84 8.47 38.46
CA CYS A 761 11.63 7.71 39.69
C CYS A 761 11.03 6.31 39.42
N THR A 762 10.13 6.20 38.44
CA THR A 762 9.55 4.93 37.98
C THR A 762 10.61 4.05 37.35
N LEU A 763 11.42 4.59 36.43
CA LEU A 763 12.50 3.85 35.78
C LEU A 763 13.55 3.32 36.76
N LYS A 764 13.95 4.15 37.75
CA LYS A 764 15.03 3.79 38.69
C LYS A 764 14.59 2.88 39.83
N ASN A 765 13.40 3.11 40.39
CA ASN A 765 13.03 2.49 41.67
C ASN A 765 11.78 1.61 41.60
N PHE A 766 10.82 1.90 40.72
CA PHE A 766 9.50 1.28 40.75
C PHE A 766 8.97 0.89 39.35
N PRO A 767 9.68 0.07 38.56
CA PRO A 767 9.17 -0.39 37.28
C PRO A 767 8.01 -1.38 37.48
N TYR A 768 6.87 -1.12 36.87
CA TYR A 768 5.68 -1.99 36.89
C TYR A 768 5.21 -2.44 35.49
N GLU A 769 5.82 -1.92 34.42
CA GLU A 769 5.62 -2.36 33.05
C GLU A 769 6.94 -2.82 32.44
N ILE A 770 6.85 -3.73 31.46
CA ILE A 770 8.05 -4.20 30.73
C ILE A 770 8.73 -3.06 29.97
N SER A 771 7.96 -2.10 29.44
CA SER A 771 8.42 -0.87 28.78
C SER A 771 9.43 -0.10 29.65
N HIS A 772 9.17 0.01 30.95
CA HIS A 772 10.06 0.69 31.91
C HIS A 772 11.40 -0.04 32.03
N THR A 773 11.39 -1.36 32.13
CA THR A 773 12.63 -2.15 32.22
C THR A 773 13.42 -2.13 30.91
N ILE A 774 12.74 -2.07 29.77
CA ILE A 774 13.36 -1.94 28.45
C ILE A 774 14.04 -0.57 28.32
N GLN A 775 13.35 0.52 28.68
CA GLN A 775 13.93 1.86 28.65
C GLN A 775 15.11 1.96 29.61
N TRP A 776 14.99 1.45 30.83
CA TRP A 776 16.09 1.39 31.79
C TRP A 776 17.29 0.60 31.25
N ALA A 777 17.06 -0.54 30.61
CA ALA A 777 18.11 -1.34 29.98
C ALA A 777 18.77 -0.62 28.79
N ARG A 778 17.99 0.11 27.99
CA ARG A 778 18.50 0.94 26.88
C ARG A 778 19.38 2.08 27.42
N ASP A 779 18.95 2.76 28.48
CA ASP A 779 19.74 3.82 29.13
C ASP A 779 21.04 3.29 29.73
N LEU A 780 20.99 2.07 30.30
CA LEU A 780 22.14 1.37 30.84
C LEU A 780 23.13 0.97 29.74
N PHE A 781 22.61 0.44 28.62
CA PHE A 781 23.41 0.10 27.45
C PHE A 781 24.11 1.34 26.87
N ASP A 782 23.36 2.43 26.66
CA ASP A 782 23.93 3.69 26.17
C ASP A 782 24.94 4.28 27.17
N GLY A 783 24.70 4.16 28.48
CA GLY A 783 25.64 4.55 29.51
C GLY A 783 26.97 3.80 29.43
N TYR A 784 26.93 2.47 29.44
CA TYR A 784 28.13 1.63 29.48
C TYR A 784 28.89 1.56 28.16
N PHE A 785 28.20 1.53 27.03
CA PHE A 785 28.80 1.20 25.73
C PHE A 785 28.90 2.38 24.77
N ASN A 786 28.31 3.53 25.09
CA ASN A 786 28.37 4.73 24.24
C ASN A 786 28.92 5.94 25.00
N ARG A 787 28.23 6.40 26.05
CA ARG A 787 28.61 7.62 26.79
C ARG A 787 29.95 7.50 27.51
N ARG A 788 30.15 6.47 28.34
CA ARG A 788 31.41 6.29 29.09
C ARG A 788 32.62 6.10 28.17
N PRO A 789 32.59 5.21 27.15
CA PRO A 789 33.72 5.08 26.23
C PRO A 789 34.02 6.36 25.44
N ARG A 790 33.00 7.11 24.98
CA ARG A 790 33.21 8.41 24.31
C ARG A 790 33.86 9.44 25.22
N GLN A 791 33.39 9.56 26.46
CA GLN A 791 34.00 10.46 27.44
C GLN A 791 35.46 10.07 27.71
N ALA A 792 35.75 8.77 27.83
CA ALA A 792 37.12 8.29 27.94
C ALA A 792 37.96 8.65 26.70
N ASN A 793 37.43 8.46 25.49
CA ASN A 793 38.10 8.81 24.23
C ASN A 793 38.36 10.32 24.11
N ASP A 794 37.38 11.16 24.45
CA ASP A 794 37.52 12.63 24.45
C ASP A 794 38.67 13.04 25.37
N HIS A 795 38.73 12.46 26.57
CA HIS A 795 39.82 12.72 27.52
C HIS A 795 41.17 12.14 27.06
N VAL A 796 41.20 10.98 26.41
CA VAL A 796 42.43 10.45 25.78
C VAL A 796 42.91 11.41 24.68
N GLY A 797 41.99 11.96 23.88
CA GLY A 797 42.28 13.01 22.90
C GLY A 797 42.88 14.25 23.55
N GLU A 798 42.25 14.77 24.61
CA GLU A 798 42.76 15.90 25.39
C GLU A 798 44.13 15.61 26.02
N ILE A 799 44.35 14.41 26.57
CA ILE A 799 45.62 13.96 27.18
C ILE A 799 46.71 13.84 26.12
N SER A 800 46.39 13.30 24.95
CA SER A 800 47.36 13.12 23.84
C SER A 800 47.85 14.45 23.27
N GLN A 801 47.02 15.50 23.33
CA GLN A 801 47.33 16.84 22.85
C GLN A 801 48.01 17.72 23.91
N ALA A 802 48.08 17.27 25.17
CA ALA A 802 48.65 18.06 26.25
C ALA A 802 50.15 17.83 26.45
N GLU A 803 50.91 18.92 26.48
CA GLU A 803 52.36 18.89 26.73
C GLU A 803 52.71 18.57 28.21
N ASP A 804 51.76 18.72 29.14
CA ASP A 804 51.97 18.56 30.58
C ASP A 804 50.70 18.03 31.29
N LEU A 805 50.75 16.75 31.68
CA LEU A 805 49.68 16.03 32.39
C LEU A 805 49.26 16.70 33.71
N SER A 806 50.16 17.46 34.35
CA SER A 806 49.85 18.12 35.63
C SER A 806 48.82 19.25 35.48
N LYS A 807 48.75 19.89 34.30
CA LYS A 807 47.75 20.93 34.01
C LYS A 807 46.36 20.35 33.78
N ILE A 808 46.26 19.15 33.19
CA ILE A 808 45.00 18.45 33.01
C ILE A 808 44.44 17.99 34.36
N ALA A 809 45.28 17.38 35.20
CA ALA A 809 44.89 16.97 36.55
C ALA A 809 44.38 18.17 37.37
N GLN A 810 45.07 19.32 37.28
CA GLN A 810 44.62 20.56 37.93
C GLN A 810 43.30 21.09 37.34
N ALA A 811 43.12 21.06 36.02
CA ALA A 811 41.89 21.50 35.36
C ALA A 811 40.68 20.61 35.67
N LEU A 812 40.89 19.30 35.81
CA LEU A 812 39.87 18.33 36.25
C LEU A 812 39.46 18.58 37.71
N LEU A 813 40.43 18.74 38.60
CA LEU A 813 40.21 19.10 40.00
C LEU A 813 39.46 20.43 40.14
N ASP A 814 39.80 21.43 39.34
CA ASP A 814 39.17 22.75 39.36
C ASP A 814 37.74 22.75 38.78
N LYS A 815 37.43 21.90 37.79
CA LYS A 815 36.09 21.78 37.17
C LYS A 815 35.12 20.94 38.00
N LEU A 816 35.59 19.84 38.58
CA LEU A 816 34.73 18.80 39.17
C LEU A 816 34.76 18.81 40.70
N GLY A 817 35.77 19.41 41.32
CA GLY A 817 36.04 19.29 42.74
C GLY A 817 36.84 18.02 43.08
N GLU A 818 37.51 18.00 44.22
CA GLU A 818 38.48 16.97 44.61
C GLU A 818 37.85 15.56 44.72
N ASP A 819 36.66 15.45 45.30
CA ASP A 819 35.96 14.16 45.46
C ASP A 819 35.49 13.59 44.11
N ALA A 820 34.86 14.41 43.26
CA ALA A 820 34.35 13.95 41.96
C ALA A 820 35.48 13.68 40.95
N ALA A 821 36.59 14.41 41.02
CA ALA A 821 37.78 14.12 40.24
C ALA A 821 38.47 12.82 40.68
N THR A 822 38.40 12.48 41.97
CA THR A 822 38.93 11.22 42.51
C THR A 822 38.05 10.03 42.11
N ASP A 823 36.72 10.15 42.25
CA ASP A 823 35.76 9.13 41.79
C ASP A 823 35.89 8.90 40.28
N MET A 824 36.04 9.98 39.49
CA MET A 824 36.27 9.88 38.05
C MET A 824 37.62 9.24 37.71
N ALA A 825 38.68 9.51 38.48
CA ALA A 825 39.99 8.89 38.29
C ALA A 825 39.99 7.39 38.66
N GLU A 826 39.22 7.00 39.69
CA GLU A 826 38.97 5.59 40.01
C GLU A 826 38.16 4.91 38.90
N GLU A 827 37.09 5.54 38.41
CA GLU A 827 36.27 5.04 37.30
C GLU A 827 37.08 4.91 35.99
N LEU A 828 37.90 5.92 35.64
CA LEU A 828 38.86 5.83 34.53
C LEU A 828 39.89 4.71 34.75
N GLY A 829 40.34 4.51 35.99
CA GLY A 829 41.31 3.48 36.34
C GLY A 829 40.74 2.07 36.20
N GLU A 830 39.46 1.88 36.51
CA GLU A 830 38.71 0.64 36.27
C GLU A 830 38.45 0.42 34.78
N ASP A 831 38.07 1.48 34.05
CA ASP A 831 37.74 1.45 32.62
C ASP A 831 38.99 1.26 31.71
N LEU A 832 40.17 1.73 32.14
CA LEU A 832 41.45 1.61 31.42
C LEU A 832 42.25 0.32 31.75
N GLY A 833 41.64 -0.66 32.44
CA GLY A 833 42.21 -1.99 32.70
C GLY A 833 42.57 -2.79 31.43
N VAL A 834 43.03 -4.05 31.60
CA VAL A 834 43.91 -4.87 30.71
C VAL A 834 43.75 -4.79 29.18
N TYR A 835 42.63 -4.33 28.61
CA TYR A 835 42.57 -3.87 27.22
C TYR A 835 41.67 -2.62 27.11
N PRO A 836 42.19 -1.45 26.69
CA PRO A 836 41.35 -0.32 26.37
C PRO A 836 40.51 -0.67 25.14
N PHE A 837 39.20 -0.69 25.28
CA PHE A 837 38.28 -0.83 24.16
C PHE A 837 38.16 0.54 23.48
N VAL A 838 39.05 0.82 22.52
CA VAL A 838 38.99 2.04 21.71
C VAL A 838 37.91 1.82 20.65
N VAL A 839 36.80 2.55 20.76
CA VAL A 839 35.78 2.58 19.70
C VAL A 839 36.17 3.63 18.68
N GLY A 840 36.57 3.17 17.47
CA GLY A 840 36.95 4.03 16.34
C GLY A 840 38.37 4.58 16.47
N SER A 841 39.25 4.14 15.57
CA SER A 841 40.47 4.90 15.26
C SER A 841 40.17 5.84 14.10
N ASP A 842 40.93 6.94 13.95
CA ASP A 842 40.90 7.79 12.76
C ASP A 842 41.43 7.07 11.50
N ASP A 843 41.77 5.77 11.58
CA ASP A 843 42.18 4.93 10.47
C ASP A 843 40.96 4.21 9.85
N PRO A 844 40.52 4.58 8.63
CA PRO A 844 39.38 3.94 7.96
C PRO A 844 39.66 2.50 7.50
N SER A 845 40.82 1.91 7.83
CA SER A 845 41.20 0.54 7.47
C SER A 845 41.17 -0.47 8.63
N ASP A 846 40.86 -0.05 9.85
CA ASP A 846 40.67 -0.93 11.01
C ASP A 846 39.17 -1.11 11.28
N PRO A 847 38.58 -2.33 11.11
CA PRO A 847 37.14 -2.55 11.14
C PRO A 847 36.47 -2.35 12.50
#